data_AF-A0A1G8A5N0-F1
#
_entry.id   AF-A0A1G8A5N0-F1
#
_cell.length_a   1.000
_cell.length_b   1.000
_cell.length_c   1.000
_cell.angle_alpha   90.00
_cell.angle_beta   90.00
_cell.angle_gamma   90.00
#
_symmetry.space_group_name_H-M   'P 1'
#
loop_
_entity.id
_entity.type
_entity.pdbx_description
1 polymer ?
#
loop_
_entity_poly.entity_id
_entity_poly.type
_entity_poly.pdbx_seq_one_letter_code
_entity_poly.pdbx_strand_id
1 'polypeptide(L)'
;MKKILGLDLGTTSIGWAFVKEAESDNENSSIIKIGVRVNPLTTDEQTNFEKGKKFSVTAGRTLARGARRSLQRYKQRRQNLINVLKKSGIVDEHALLAENDKNTTHSTYALRAKAAVGKIGKDEFARVLLMINKKRGYKSSRKANSEDEGQLIDGMAIAKRLYEQKLTPGQLCYQLLKEGKKTLPDFYRSDLNAEFNKVWDLQSIYYPDVFDDDLKRTIEGKGQKATSAIFWTKYNFNTAENKGTREDKKLQAYKWRSMAIHTQLSIEEAAFVIADINGNINNSSGYLGAISDRSKELYFNRQTIGQYLYHQLKDNPHTRTKGQVFYRQDYFDEFETIWETQAKYHPELTKALKEEIRDIVIFYQRKLRSQKGLVSFCEFESKLVEIIKDGKKVSYTIGAKVIPKSSPLFQEFKIWQNLNNLLIQNKKSKEVLSFDLDAKRFLFNELNIKGNLKKEQVFKLLGYKPNEWDLNFPAVEGNRPNQLLYEAYLKMMVYEGHDDIDIEVLTAAEIKSAVLSFFEIHSIDITILDFDSNLEGSAFEKQPAYQLWHLLYSYEGDNSPTGNDKLFELLKTKFGIKKEHAQILAKADLGLDYANLSAKAIRNILPFLKAGHPFAKKDKDEKIASATALAGYNHSS
;
A
#
# COMPACT_ATOMS: atom_id res chain seq x y z
N MET A 1 -24.58 52.40 22.41
CA MET A 1 -23.81 52.09 21.18
C MET A 1 -22.96 50.83 21.31
N LYS A 2 -23.34 49.81 20.54
CA LYS A 2 -22.66 48.51 20.42
C LYS A 2 -21.35 48.65 19.64
N LYS A 3 -20.29 48.00 20.12
CA LYS A 3 -18.96 48.01 19.48
C LYS A 3 -18.81 46.77 18.60
N ILE A 4 -18.65 46.97 17.29
CA ILE A 4 -18.52 45.89 16.31
C ILE A 4 -17.15 45.96 15.65
N LEU A 5 -16.48 44.80 15.54
CA LEU A 5 -15.29 44.62 14.72
C LEU A 5 -15.65 43.68 13.55
N GLY A 6 -15.73 44.23 12.34
CA GLY A 6 -15.84 43.45 11.11
C GLY A 6 -14.44 43.05 10.63
N LEU A 7 -14.27 41.79 10.23
CA LEU A 7 -13.03 41.25 9.68
C LEU A 7 -13.32 40.58 8.33
N ASP A 8 -12.62 41.01 7.29
CA ASP A 8 -12.58 40.36 5.98
C ASP A 8 -11.23 39.63 5.84
N LEU A 9 -11.26 38.31 6.00
CA LEU A 9 -10.07 37.46 6.08
C LEU A 9 -9.73 36.86 4.71
N GLY A 10 -8.99 37.62 3.89
CA GLY A 10 -8.41 37.16 2.64
C GLY A 10 -7.10 36.39 2.83
N THR A 11 -6.65 35.70 1.78
CA THR A 11 -5.39 34.93 1.79
C THR A 11 -4.15 35.82 1.85
N THR A 12 -4.24 37.03 1.29
CA THR A 12 -3.13 38.01 1.21
C THR A 12 -3.45 39.34 1.90
N SER A 13 -4.63 39.47 2.50
CA SER A 13 -5.03 40.69 3.20
C SER A 13 -6.10 40.43 4.24
N ILE A 14 -6.04 41.17 5.35
CA ILE A 14 -7.09 41.23 6.35
C ILE A 14 -7.67 42.64 6.32
N GLY A 15 -8.87 42.79 5.76
CA GLY A 15 -9.66 44.01 5.90
C GLY A 15 -10.30 44.03 7.29
N TRP A 16 -10.36 45.21 7.91
CA TRP A 16 -11.04 45.35 9.20
C TRP A 16 -11.73 46.70 9.34
N ALA A 17 -12.85 46.71 10.04
CA ALA A 17 -13.62 47.90 10.36
C ALA A 17 -14.09 47.85 11.81
N PHE A 18 -13.83 48.92 12.57
CA PHE A 18 -14.35 49.14 13.90
C PHE A 18 -15.48 50.16 13.84
N VAL A 19 -16.69 49.73 14.19
CA VAL A 19 -17.93 50.50 14.09
C VAL A 19 -18.58 50.60 15.46
N LYS A 20 -19.11 51.78 15.80
CA LYS A 20 -20.08 51.94 16.87
C LYS A 20 -21.47 51.93 16.23
N GLU A 21 -22.24 50.88 16.47
CA GLU A 21 -23.62 50.74 16.01
C GLU A 21 -24.58 51.34 17.06
N ALA A 22 -25.54 52.14 16.62
CA ALA A 22 -26.60 52.68 17.46
C ALA A 22 -27.49 51.56 18.02
N GLU A 23 -27.85 51.65 19.30
CA GLU A 23 -28.74 50.68 19.97
C GLU A 23 -30.14 51.26 20.25
N SER A 24 -30.35 52.55 19.95
CA SER A 24 -31.63 53.24 20.11
C SER A 24 -31.79 54.33 19.05
N ASP A 25 -33.02 54.79 18.82
CA ASP A 25 -33.36 55.80 17.81
C ASP A 25 -32.73 57.19 18.07
N ASN A 26 -32.19 57.40 19.28
CA ASN A 26 -31.47 58.63 19.68
C ASN A 26 -29.95 58.55 19.47
N GLU A 27 -29.42 57.41 19.00
CA GLU A 27 -28.00 57.21 18.71
C GLU A 27 -27.78 57.11 17.18
N ASN A 28 -26.66 57.64 16.69
CA ASN A 28 -26.27 57.50 15.28
C ASN A 28 -25.06 56.58 15.13
N SER A 29 -25.19 55.54 14.31
CA SER A 29 -24.07 54.64 13.99
C SER A 29 -22.90 55.40 13.37
N SER A 30 -21.67 55.03 13.74
CA SER A 30 -20.44 55.66 13.23
C SER A 30 -19.33 54.66 12.98
N ILE A 31 -18.63 54.83 11.86
CA ILE A 31 -17.40 54.10 11.56
C ILE A 31 -16.26 54.81 12.28
N ILE A 32 -15.64 54.13 13.24
CA ILE A 32 -14.56 54.70 14.04
C ILE A 32 -13.22 54.55 13.32
N LYS A 33 -12.99 53.38 12.72
CA LYS A 33 -11.74 53.10 12.02
C LYS A 33 -11.91 51.99 11.01
N ILE A 34 -11.17 52.10 9.91
CA ILE A 34 -11.02 51.03 8.92
C ILE A 34 -9.54 50.84 8.64
N GLY A 35 -9.18 49.66 8.15
CA GLY A 35 -7.83 49.41 7.68
C GLY A 35 -7.74 48.10 6.92
N VAL A 36 -6.62 47.93 6.23
CA VAL A 36 -6.26 46.69 5.56
C VAL A 36 -4.84 46.33 5.99
N ARG A 37 -4.67 45.11 6.49
CA ARG A 37 -3.35 44.52 6.70
C ARG A 37 -3.02 43.65 5.49
N VAL A 38 -2.13 44.12 4.63
CA VAL A 38 -1.61 43.30 3.52
C VAL A 38 -0.57 42.32 4.07
N ASN A 39 -0.69 41.06 3.68
CA ASN A 39 0.27 40.00 3.93
C ASN A 39 0.84 39.55 2.57
N PRO A 40 1.95 40.15 2.10
CA PRO A 40 2.45 39.91 0.77
C PRO A 40 2.92 38.46 0.63
N LEU A 41 2.45 37.78 -0.43
CA LEU A 41 3.01 36.51 -0.87
C LEU A 41 4.19 36.78 -1.80
N THR A 42 5.16 35.87 -1.82
CA THR A 42 6.19 35.85 -2.86
C THR A 42 5.57 35.53 -4.23
N THR A 43 6.23 35.92 -5.32
CA THR A 43 5.80 35.64 -6.70
C THR A 43 5.57 34.15 -6.95
N ASP A 44 6.39 33.29 -6.35
CA ASP A 44 6.24 31.84 -6.43
C ASP A 44 5.01 31.34 -5.68
N GLU A 45 4.68 31.91 -4.51
CA GLU A 45 3.49 31.56 -3.73
C GLU A 45 2.21 31.99 -4.46
N GLN A 46 2.20 33.18 -5.06
CA GLN A 46 1.08 33.69 -5.84
C GLN A 46 0.81 32.82 -7.09
N THR A 47 1.85 32.56 -7.90
CA THR A 47 1.73 31.76 -9.13
C THR A 47 1.22 30.33 -8.86
N ASN A 48 1.63 29.73 -7.73
CA ASN A 48 1.19 28.39 -7.37
C ASN A 48 -0.22 28.37 -6.77
N PHE A 49 -0.61 29.42 -6.04
CA PHE A 49 -1.96 29.60 -5.53
C PHE A 49 -2.98 29.77 -6.67
N GLU A 50 -2.66 30.61 -7.67
CA GLU A 50 -3.47 30.81 -8.88
C GLU A 50 -3.66 29.50 -9.68
N LYS A 51 -2.67 28.61 -9.63
CA LYS A 51 -2.74 27.26 -10.24
C LYS A 51 -3.52 26.24 -9.39
N GLY A 52 -4.13 26.64 -8.27
CA GLY A 52 -4.88 25.76 -7.38
C GLY A 52 -4.05 24.69 -6.68
N LYS A 53 -2.71 24.80 -6.69
CA LYS A 53 -1.83 23.80 -6.07
C LYS A 53 -1.67 24.11 -4.59
N LYS A 54 -1.96 23.14 -3.73
CA LYS A 54 -1.66 23.21 -2.28
C LYS A 54 -0.15 23.30 -2.07
N PHE A 55 0.39 24.52 -2.04
CA PHE A 55 1.80 24.76 -1.78
C PHE A 55 2.06 24.79 -0.27
N SER A 56 2.95 23.92 0.23
CA SER A 56 3.49 24.05 1.58
C SER A 56 4.81 24.80 1.50
N VAL A 57 4.88 25.99 2.12
CA VAL A 57 6.10 26.80 2.25
C VAL A 57 7.28 25.99 2.83
N THR A 58 6.97 24.94 3.60
CA THR A 58 7.97 24.07 4.22
C THR A 58 8.39 22.85 3.38
N ALA A 59 7.78 22.63 2.22
CA ALA A 59 8.08 21.48 1.35
C ALA A 59 9.54 21.51 0.87
N GLY A 60 9.99 22.66 0.33
CA GLY A 60 11.38 22.84 -0.10
C GLY A 60 12.38 22.65 1.05
N ARG A 61 12.09 23.22 2.23
CA ARG A 61 12.89 23.01 3.45
C ARG A 61 12.95 21.52 3.84
N THR A 62 11.84 20.80 3.72
CA THR A 62 11.75 19.38 4.05
C THR A 62 12.54 18.50 3.07
N LEU A 63 12.44 18.76 1.76
CA LEU A 63 13.23 18.10 0.72
C LEU A 63 14.73 18.30 0.96
N ALA A 64 15.17 19.55 1.14
CA ALA A 64 16.57 19.86 1.38
C ALA A 64 17.09 19.24 2.69
N ARG A 65 16.28 19.23 3.75
CA ARG A 65 16.60 18.55 5.02
C ARG A 65 16.72 17.03 4.83
N GLY A 66 15.86 16.42 4.03
CA GLY A 66 15.92 15.00 3.68
C GLY A 66 17.23 14.64 2.98
N ALA A 67 17.59 15.40 1.94
CA ALA A 67 18.84 15.24 1.20
C ALA A 67 20.08 15.38 2.11
N ARG A 68 20.15 16.43 2.94
CA ARG A 68 21.25 16.64 3.89
C ARG A 68 21.40 15.48 4.88
N ARG A 69 20.29 14.99 5.45
CA ARG A 69 20.29 13.83 6.35
C ARG A 69 20.77 12.56 5.65
N SER A 70 20.33 12.33 4.41
CA SER A 70 20.77 11.17 3.61
C SER A 70 22.27 11.20 3.38
N LEU A 71 22.81 12.34 2.94
CA LEU A 71 24.23 12.55 2.72
C LEU A 71 25.04 12.37 4.01
N GLN A 72 24.61 12.99 5.12
CA GLN A 72 25.31 12.87 6.40
C GLN A 72 25.36 11.42 6.90
N ARG A 73 24.25 10.68 6.78
CA ARG A 73 24.19 9.26 7.15
C ARG A 73 25.08 8.39 6.27
N TYR A 74 25.19 8.71 4.98
CA TYR A 74 26.15 8.06 4.09
C TYR A 74 27.60 8.32 4.54
N LYS A 75 27.97 9.58 4.83
CA LYS A 75 29.32 9.93 5.32
C LYS A 75 29.67 9.19 6.61
N GLN A 76 28.76 9.19 7.60
CA GLN A 76 28.94 8.46 8.86
C GLN A 76 29.12 6.95 8.63
N ARG A 77 28.27 6.36 7.78
CA ARG A 77 28.35 4.92 7.46
C ARG A 77 29.66 4.56 6.75
N ARG A 78 30.10 5.40 5.80
CA ARG A 78 31.36 5.22 5.09
C ARG A 78 32.54 5.35 6.05
N GLN A 79 32.54 6.35 6.92
CA GLN A 79 33.59 6.51 7.94
C GLN A 79 33.64 5.31 8.88
N ASN A 80 32.48 4.82 9.33
CA ASN A 80 32.42 3.65 10.20
C ASN A 80 33.02 2.41 9.51
N LEU A 81 32.69 2.19 8.22
CA LEU A 81 33.28 1.11 7.44
C LEU A 81 34.81 1.22 7.38
N ILE A 82 35.35 2.40 7.07
CA ILE A 82 36.80 2.62 7.03
C ILE A 82 37.43 2.31 8.39
N ASN A 83 36.82 2.78 9.49
CA ASN A 83 37.33 2.53 10.83
C ASN A 83 37.34 1.04 11.18
N VAL A 84 36.29 0.30 10.84
CA VAL A 84 36.21 -1.16 11.07
C VAL A 84 37.26 -1.91 10.25
N LEU A 85 37.46 -1.51 8.98
CA LEU A 85 38.49 -2.11 8.10
C LEU A 85 39.92 -1.85 8.60
N LYS A 86 40.19 -0.66 9.17
CA LYS A 86 41.48 -0.36 9.80
C LYS A 86 41.70 -1.18 11.07
N LYS A 87 40.70 -1.22 11.96
CA LYS A 87 40.78 -1.98 13.22
C LYS A 87 40.98 -3.48 13.01
N SER A 88 40.46 -4.03 11.92
CA SER A 88 40.59 -5.45 11.56
C SER A 88 41.89 -5.76 10.78
N GLY A 89 42.75 -4.78 10.51
CA GLY A 89 44.01 -5.00 9.78
C GLY A 89 43.82 -5.33 8.29
N ILE A 90 42.64 -5.05 7.73
CA ILE A 90 42.39 -5.21 6.29
C ILE A 90 43.04 -4.05 5.51
N VAL A 91 43.05 -2.86 6.10
CA VAL A 91 43.51 -1.62 5.46
C VAL A 91 44.45 -0.89 6.40
N ASP A 92 45.57 -0.40 5.90
CA ASP A 92 46.50 0.44 6.67
C ASP A 92 46.06 1.93 6.71
N GLU A 93 46.86 2.80 7.34
CA GLU A 93 46.53 4.22 7.40
C GLU A 93 46.69 4.98 6.07
N HIS A 94 47.51 4.45 5.16
CA HIS A 94 47.91 5.08 3.90
C HIS A 94 47.20 4.48 2.67
N ALA A 95 46.33 3.49 2.87
CA ALA A 95 45.73 2.74 1.81
C ALA A 95 44.89 3.61 0.89
N LEU A 96 45.07 3.39 -0.40
CA LEU A 96 44.34 4.07 -1.45
C LEU A 96 42.95 3.44 -1.58
N LEU A 97 41.94 4.11 -1.04
CA LEU A 97 40.53 3.65 -0.98
C LEU A 97 39.66 4.11 -2.17
N ALA A 98 40.29 4.57 -3.24
CA ALA A 98 39.65 5.02 -4.47
C ALA A 98 40.53 4.72 -5.68
N GLU A 99 39.93 4.79 -6.87
CA GLU A 99 40.64 4.79 -8.15
C GLU A 99 41.51 6.06 -8.24
N ASN A 100 42.80 5.90 -8.53
CA ASN A 100 43.78 6.98 -8.45
C ASN A 100 44.68 7.12 -9.70
N ASP A 101 44.65 6.16 -10.63
CA ASP A 101 45.52 6.17 -11.83
C ASP A 101 44.77 6.46 -13.13
N LYS A 102 45.48 7.00 -14.13
CA LYS A 102 44.94 7.38 -15.45
C LYS A 102 44.31 6.23 -16.25
N ASN A 103 44.65 4.97 -15.94
CA ASN A 103 44.14 3.77 -16.62
C ASN A 103 43.21 2.93 -15.72
N THR A 104 42.61 3.52 -14.68
CA THR A 104 41.76 2.79 -13.72
C THR A 104 40.27 2.86 -14.01
N THR A 105 39.87 3.37 -15.18
CA THR A 105 38.47 3.43 -15.61
C THR A 105 37.80 2.07 -15.48
N HIS A 106 36.71 2.02 -14.70
CA HIS A 106 35.94 0.80 -14.40
C HIS A 106 36.68 -0.28 -13.58
N SER A 107 37.90 -0.01 -13.08
CA SER A 107 38.68 -0.99 -12.31
C SER A 107 37.96 -1.47 -11.06
N THR A 108 37.21 -0.62 -10.35
CA THR A 108 36.42 -1.06 -9.19
C THR A 108 35.29 -2.02 -9.58
N TYR A 109 34.67 -1.83 -10.76
CA TYR A 109 33.69 -2.78 -11.29
C TYR A 109 34.36 -4.11 -11.64
N ALA A 110 35.55 -4.07 -12.26
CA ALA A 110 36.33 -5.26 -12.55
C ALA A 110 36.72 -6.02 -11.27
N LEU A 111 37.15 -5.30 -10.23
CA LEU A 111 37.48 -5.87 -8.92
C LEU A 111 36.27 -6.49 -8.24
N ARG A 112 35.09 -5.86 -8.30
CA ARG A 112 33.84 -6.46 -7.79
C ARG A 112 33.53 -7.78 -8.46
N ALA A 113 33.64 -7.84 -9.79
CA ALA A 113 33.42 -9.07 -10.54
C ALA A 113 34.45 -10.15 -10.20
N LYS A 114 35.74 -9.78 -10.08
CA LYS A 114 36.84 -10.70 -9.73
C LYS A 114 36.71 -11.21 -8.29
N ALA A 115 36.32 -10.37 -7.34
CA ALA A 115 36.19 -10.71 -5.93
C ALA A 115 35.16 -11.83 -5.64
N ALA A 116 34.17 -11.98 -6.52
CA ALA A 116 33.14 -13.01 -6.42
C ALA A 116 33.64 -14.41 -6.86
N VAL A 117 34.77 -14.49 -7.58
CA VAL A 117 35.26 -15.75 -8.17
C VAL A 117 36.69 -16.11 -7.77
N GLY A 118 37.52 -15.15 -7.36
CA GLY A 118 38.92 -15.40 -7.04
C GLY A 118 39.54 -14.34 -6.14
N LYS A 119 40.77 -14.59 -5.67
CA LYS A 119 41.48 -13.73 -4.74
C LYS A 119 41.72 -12.32 -5.31
N ILE A 120 41.46 -11.32 -4.47
CA ILE A 120 41.90 -9.93 -4.68
C ILE A 120 42.72 -9.44 -3.48
N GLY A 121 43.47 -8.35 -3.65
CA GLY A 121 44.22 -7.71 -2.57
C GLY A 121 43.30 -7.13 -1.48
N LYS A 122 43.85 -6.91 -0.27
CA LYS A 122 43.05 -6.41 0.85
C LYS A 122 42.55 -4.97 0.62
N ASP A 123 43.39 -4.11 0.05
CA ASP A 123 43.00 -2.74 -0.33
C ASP A 123 41.94 -2.74 -1.44
N GLU A 124 42.06 -3.65 -2.40
CA GLU A 124 41.06 -3.85 -3.46
C GLU A 124 39.72 -4.30 -2.87
N PHE A 125 39.76 -5.22 -1.90
CA PHE A 125 38.57 -5.68 -1.19
C PHE A 125 37.90 -4.54 -0.42
N ALA A 126 38.68 -3.66 0.21
CA ALA A 126 38.15 -2.46 0.85
C ALA A 126 37.46 -1.53 -0.16
N ARG A 127 38.02 -1.32 -1.36
CA ARG A 127 37.38 -0.53 -2.44
C ARG A 127 36.04 -1.13 -2.87
N VAL A 128 35.99 -2.46 -3.02
CA VAL A 128 34.76 -3.22 -3.33
C VAL A 128 33.68 -2.97 -2.27
N LEU A 129 34.00 -3.15 -0.98
CA LEU A 129 33.06 -2.90 0.12
C LEU A 129 32.61 -1.44 0.18
N LEU A 130 33.50 -0.49 -0.07
CA LEU A 130 33.19 0.93 -0.11
C LEU A 130 32.24 1.30 -1.27
N MET A 131 32.30 0.56 -2.37
CA MET A 131 31.38 0.73 -3.50
C MET A 131 29.98 0.21 -3.16
N ILE A 132 29.88 -0.99 -2.56
CA ILE A 132 28.61 -1.55 -2.05
C ILE A 132 28.01 -0.64 -0.96
N ASN A 133 28.84 -0.09 -0.06
CA ASN A 133 28.43 0.87 0.96
C ASN A 133 27.78 2.14 0.38
N LYS A 134 28.31 2.62 -0.75
CA LYS A 134 27.78 3.78 -1.50
C LYS A 134 26.49 3.43 -2.24
N LYS A 135 26.38 2.22 -2.78
CA LYS A 135 25.24 1.72 -3.56
C LYS A 135 24.74 0.40 -2.96
N ARG A 136 23.80 0.48 -2.01
CA ARG A 136 23.32 -0.68 -1.21
C ARG A 136 21.89 -1.14 -1.55
N GLY A 137 21.47 -0.89 -2.79
CA GLY A 137 20.16 -1.28 -3.32
C GLY A 137 18.94 -0.53 -2.75
N TYR A 138 17.84 -0.66 -3.49
CA TYR A 138 16.51 -0.22 -3.09
C TYR A 138 15.92 -1.23 -2.10
N LYS A 139 15.34 -0.73 -0.99
CA LYS A 139 14.58 -1.54 -0.03
C LYS A 139 13.13 -1.08 -0.10
N SER A 140 12.25 -1.95 -0.59
CA SER A 140 10.82 -1.67 -0.68
C SER A 140 10.23 -1.39 0.71
N SER A 141 9.29 -0.45 0.78
CA SER A 141 8.54 -0.11 2.00
C SER A 141 7.07 -0.39 1.75
N ARG A 142 6.56 -1.48 2.32
CA ARG A 142 5.29 -2.11 1.92
C ARG A 142 4.02 -1.27 2.09
N LYS A 143 4.02 -0.30 3.01
CA LYS A 143 2.83 0.55 3.30
C LYS A 143 2.68 1.74 2.35
N ALA A 144 3.57 1.87 1.37
CA ALA A 144 3.50 2.90 0.34
C ALA A 144 3.15 2.23 -0.99
N ASN A 145 1.89 1.81 -1.16
CA ASN A 145 1.37 1.56 -2.50
C ASN A 145 1.17 2.93 -3.17
N SER A 146 2.23 3.48 -3.77
CA SER A 146 2.08 4.56 -4.74
C SER A 146 1.68 3.92 -6.08
N GLU A 147 0.65 4.47 -6.73
CA GLU A 147 0.18 4.00 -8.04
C GLU A 147 1.33 3.96 -9.08
N ASP A 148 2.32 4.84 -8.93
CA ASP A 148 3.49 4.95 -9.80
C ASP A 148 4.58 3.86 -9.61
N GLU A 149 4.62 3.13 -8.49
CA GLU A 149 5.70 2.17 -8.21
C GLU A 149 5.47 0.76 -8.80
N GLY A 150 4.22 0.41 -9.12
CA GLY A 150 3.83 -0.93 -9.58
C GLY A 150 3.78 -1.97 -8.45
N GLN A 151 3.43 -3.23 -8.75
CA GLN A 151 3.40 -4.32 -7.75
C GLN A 151 4.71 -5.09 -7.69
N LEU A 152 5.17 -5.41 -6.48
CA LEU A 152 6.31 -6.31 -6.27
C LEU A 152 5.89 -7.76 -6.50
N ILE A 153 6.48 -8.40 -7.52
CA ILE A 153 6.23 -9.80 -7.87
C ILE A 153 7.20 -10.68 -7.10
N ASP A 154 6.72 -11.43 -6.10
CA ASP A 154 7.46 -12.50 -5.42
C ASP A 154 7.32 -13.82 -6.20
N GLY A 155 7.76 -13.79 -7.46
CA GLY A 155 7.51 -14.82 -8.46
C GLY A 155 8.66 -15.79 -8.66
N MET A 156 9.73 -15.75 -7.86
CA MET A 156 10.97 -16.49 -8.15
C MET A 156 10.74 -18.00 -8.23
N ALA A 157 9.86 -18.56 -7.40
CA ALA A 157 9.48 -19.97 -7.48
C ALA A 157 8.78 -20.32 -8.81
N ILE A 158 7.89 -19.44 -9.28
CA ILE A 158 7.21 -19.59 -10.57
C ILE A 158 8.22 -19.47 -11.71
N ALA A 159 9.13 -18.50 -11.66
CA ALA A 159 10.16 -18.33 -12.66
C ALA A 159 11.07 -19.58 -12.76
N LYS A 160 11.46 -20.18 -11.62
CA LYS A 160 12.21 -21.44 -11.61
C LYS A 160 11.44 -22.56 -12.30
N ARG A 161 10.15 -22.71 -11.97
CA ARG A 161 9.29 -23.70 -12.60
C ARG A 161 9.18 -23.49 -14.12
N LEU A 162 8.98 -22.26 -14.58
CA LEU A 162 8.94 -21.94 -16.01
C LEU A 162 10.24 -22.35 -16.72
N TYR A 163 11.39 -22.05 -16.10
CA TYR A 163 12.70 -22.36 -16.66
C TYR A 163 12.98 -23.87 -16.68
N GLU A 164 12.81 -24.57 -15.56
CA GLU A 164 13.08 -26.00 -15.41
C GLU A 164 12.16 -26.86 -16.29
N GLN A 165 10.87 -26.48 -16.38
CA GLN A 165 9.88 -27.21 -17.19
C GLN A 165 9.81 -26.70 -18.64
N LYS A 166 10.60 -25.68 -19.00
CA LYS A 166 10.60 -25.01 -20.31
C LYS A 166 9.20 -24.54 -20.76
N LEU A 167 8.38 -24.09 -19.82
CA LEU A 167 7.02 -23.61 -20.07
C LEU A 167 7.02 -22.11 -20.32
N THR A 168 6.07 -21.65 -21.14
CA THR A 168 5.66 -20.24 -21.17
C THR A 168 4.66 -19.93 -20.05
N PRO A 169 4.50 -18.67 -19.62
CA PRO A 169 3.43 -18.27 -18.71
C PRO A 169 2.05 -18.75 -19.18
N GLY A 170 1.74 -18.61 -20.47
CA GLY A 170 0.51 -19.12 -21.07
C GLY A 170 0.28 -20.62 -20.85
N GLN A 171 1.30 -21.45 -21.12
CA GLN A 171 1.24 -22.90 -20.90
C GLN A 171 1.08 -23.27 -19.42
N LEU A 172 1.83 -22.63 -18.52
CA LEU A 172 1.75 -22.90 -17.09
C LEU A 172 0.34 -22.56 -16.57
N CYS A 173 -0.19 -21.39 -16.93
CA CYS A 173 -1.54 -21.01 -16.55
C CYS A 173 -2.60 -21.98 -17.07
N TYR A 174 -2.45 -22.46 -18.31
CA TYR A 174 -3.37 -23.45 -18.87
C TYR A 174 -3.32 -24.79 -18.10
N GLN A 175 -2.13 -25.25 -17.71
CA GLN A 175 -1.98 -26.45 -16.87
C GLN A 175 -2.63 -26.26 -15.50
N LEU A 176 -2.38 -25.13 -14.82
CA LEU A 176 -2.95 -24.85 -13.50
C LEU A 176 -4.49 -24.78 -13.55
N LEU A 177 -5.06 -24.20 -14.60
CA LEU A 177 -6.52 -24.16 -14.79
C LEU A 177 -7.09 -25.56 -15.03
N LYS A 178 -6.39 -26.43 -15.78
CA LYS A 178 -6.78 -27.84 -15.94
C LYS A 178 -6.71 -28.64 -14.65
N GLU A 179 -5.77 -28.31 -13.77
CA GLU A 179 -5.66 -28.87 -12.41
C GLU A 179 -6.73 -28.31 -11.45
N GLY A 180 -7.64 -27.46 -11.92
CA GLY A 180 -8.72 -26.88 -11.11
C GLY A 180 -8.31 -25.66 -10.29
N LYS A 181 -7.09 -25.13 -10.47
CA LYS A 181 -6.65 -23.93 -9.72
C LYS A 181 -7.28 -22.67 -10.30
N LYS A 182 -8.12 -22.02 -9.50
CA LYS A 182 -8.83 -20.79 -9.88
C LYS A 182 -7.93 -19.54 -9.88
N THR A 183 -6.92 -19.51 -8.99
CA THR A 183 -5.95 -18.41 -8.88
C THR A 183 -4.69 -18.68 -9.72
N LEU A 184 -4.26 -17.67 -10.47
CA LEU A 184 -3.09 -17.74 -11.34
C LEU A 184 -1.93 -16.90 -10.77
N PRO A 185 -0.68 -17.32 -11.00
CA PRO A 185 0.49 -16.57 -10.59
C PRO A 185 0.69 -15.30 -11.41
N ASP A 186 1.36 -14.32 -10.83
CA ASP A 186 1.93 -13.16 -11.54
C ASP A 186 3.26 -13.52 -12.19
N PHE A 187 3.60 -12.87 -13.30
CA PHE A 187 4.79 -13.17 -14.10
C PHE A 187 5.69 -11.95 -14.28
N TYR A 188 6.99 -12.22 -14.36
CA TYR A 188 7.98 -11.21 -14.70
C TYR A 188 7.78 -10.72 -16.14
N ARG A 189 8.08 -9.44 -16.40
CA ARG A 189 7.92 -8.86 -17.75
C ARG A 189 8.83 -9.56 -18.75
N SER A 190 10.03 -9.97 -18.34
CA SER A 190 10.92 -10.79 -19.17
C SER A 190 10.29 -12.11 -19.64
N ASP A 191 9.52 -12.80 -18.79
CA ASP A 191 8.83 -14.05 -19.17
C ASP A 191 7.71 -13.80 -20.17
N LEU A 192 6.92 -12.74 -19.93
CA LEU A 192 5.83 -12.35 -20.82
C LEU A 192 6.35 -11.89 -22.18
N ASN A 193 7.45 -11.14 -22.22
CA ASN A 193 8.12 -10.77 -23.47
C ASN A 193 8.67 -11.99 -24.21
N ALA A 194 9.23 -12.98 -23.49
CA ALA A 194 9.72 -14.21 -24.11
C ALA A 194 8.57 -15.04 -24.70
N GLU A 195 7.43 -15.12 -24.02
CA GLU A 195 6.21 -15.73 -24.58
C GLU A 195 5.71 -14.96 -25.79
N PHE A 196 5.60 -13.62 -25.69
CA PHE A 196 5.18 -12.76 -26.78
C PHE A 196 6.01 -13.01 -28.04
N ASN A 197 7.34 -13.02 -27.90
CA ASN A 197 8.23 -13.26 -29.03
C ASN A 197 8.03 -14.66 -29.62
N LYS A 198 7.93 -15.72 -28.79
CA LYS A 198 7.66 -17.08 -29.30
C LYS A 198 6.35 -17.16 -30.09
N VAL A 199 5.29 -16.50 -29.60
CA VAL A 199 4.01 -16.44 -30.31
C VAL A 199 4.18 -15.67 -31.61
N TRP A 200 4.81 -14.50 -31.56
CA TRP A 200 5.03 -13.63 -32.71
C TRP A 200 5.83 -14.35 -33.82
N ASP A 201 6.93 -14.98 -33.45
CA ASP A 201 7.85 -15.64 -34.38
C ASP A 201 7.17 -16.82 -35.09
N LEU A 202 6.25 -17.54 -34.43
CA LEU A 202 5.49 -18.60 -35.08
C LEU A 202 4.33 -18.06 -35.93
N GLN A 203 3.51 -17.15 -35.39
CA GLN A 203 2.29 -16.70 -36.08
C GLN A 203 2.61 -15.81 -37.30
N SER A 204 3.72 -15.06 -37.27
CA SER A 204 4.18 -14.25 -38.41
C SER A 204 4.58 -15.06 -39.64
N ILE A 205 4.97 -16.33 -39.47
CA ILE A 205 5.22 -17.24 -40.60
C ILE A 205 3.94 -17.48 -41.40
N TYR A 206 2.79 -17.57 -40.72
CA TYR A 206 1.50 -17.86 -41.34
C TYR A 206 0.75 -16.60 -41.78
N TYR A 207 0.96 -15.47 -41.11
CA TYR A 207 0.30 -14.19 -41.40
C TYR A 207 1.31 -13.03 -41.54
N PRO A 208 2.24 -13.08 -42.50
CA PRO A 208 3.30 -12.08 -42.65
C PRO A 208 2.76 -10.68 -43.00
N ASP A 209 1.61 -10.59 -43.68
CA ASP A 209 0.99 -9.33 -44.07
C ASP A 209 0.37 -8.57 -42.88
N VAL A 210 0.21 -9.24 -41.73
CA VAL A 210 -0.37 -8.65 -40.52
C VAL A 210 0.65 -8.56 -39.39
N PHE A 211 1.39 -9.64 -39.10
CA PHE A 211 2.40 -9.65 -38.04
C PHE A 211 3.77 -9.20 -38.56
N ASP A 212 3.83 -7.94 -38.99
CA ASP A 212 5.03 -7.27 -39.49
C ASP A 212 5.79 -6.48 -38.39
N ASP A 213 7.04 -6.10 -38.68
CA ASP A 213 7.87 -5.32 -37.76
C ASP A 213 7.27 -3.95 -37.41
N ASP A 214 6.47 -3.36 -38.31
CA ASP A 214 5.82 -2.07 -38.09
C ASP A 214 4.69 -2.18 -37.05
N LEU A 215 3.87 -3.23 -37.11
CA LEU A 215 2.88 -3.55 -36.11
C LEU A 215 3.56 -3.86 -34.78
N LYS A 216 4.62 -4.67 -34.78
CA LYS A 216 5.38 -5.01 -33.56
C LYS A 216 5.84 -3.76 -32.81
N ARG A 217 6.34 -2.76 -33.52
CA ARG A 217 6.72 -1.44 -32.97
C ARG A 217 5.51 -0.62 -32.52
N THR A 218 4.41 -0.65 -33.27
CA THR A 218 3.20 0.15 -32.99
C THR A 218 2.49 -0.30 -31.71
N ILE A 219 2.45 -1.62 -31.46
CA ILE A 219 1.80 -2.18 -30.27
C ILE A 219 2.72 -2.17 -29.04
N GLU A 220 4.02 -1.94 -29.20
CA GLU A 220 4.95 -1.94 -28.08
C GLU A 220 4.51 -0.93 -26.98
N GLY A 221 4.38 -1.43 -25.74
CA GLY A 221 3.95 -0.63 -24.60
C GLY A 221 2.46 -0.28 -24.56
N LYS A 222 1.63 -0.76 -25.50
CA LYS A 222 0.18 -0.58 -25.47
C LYS A 222 -0.51 -1.62 -24.57
N GLY A 223 -1.63 -1.25 -23.96
CA GLY A 223 -2.47 -2.18 -23.19
C GLY A 223 -3.34 -3.05 -24.10
N GLN A 224 -4.05 -4.03 -23.50
CA GLN A 224 -4.90 -4.98 -24.24
C GLN A 224 -5.90 -4.29 -25.18
N LYS A 225 -6.75 -3.40 -24.65
CA LYS A 225 -7.79 -2.70 -25.44
C LYS A 225 -7.22 -1.87 -26.58
N ALA A 226 -6.11 -1.17 -26.33
CA ALA A 226 -5.43 -0.37 -27.35
C ALA A 226 -4.83 -1.26 -28.44
N THR A 227 -4.24 -2.39 -28.06
CA THR A 227 -3.70 -3.38 -29.01
C THR A 227 -4.82 -3.98 -29.87
N SER A 228 -5.95 -4.37 -29.27
CA SER A 228 -7.11 -4.86 -30.00
C SER A 228 -7.65 -3.82 -31.01
N ALA A 229 -7.72 -2.54 -30.62
CA ALA A 229 -8.19 -1.47 -31.50
C ALA A 229 -7.26 -1.20 -32.70
N ILE A 230 -5.95 -1.45 -32.55
CA ILE A 230 -4.97 -1.28 -33.64
C ILE A 230 -5.22 -2.30 -34.75
N PHE A 231 -5.57 -3.55 -34.41
CA PHE A 231 -5.91 -4.57 -35.42
C PHE A 231 -7.09 -4.14 -36.29
N TRP A 232 -8.15 -3.58 -35.67
CA TRP A 232 -9.27 -3.01 -36.42
C TRP A 232 -8.85 -1.84 -37.30
N THR A 233 -8.10 -0.89 -36.73
CA THR A 233 -7.76 0.36 -37.43
C THR A 233 -6.81 0.14 -38.61
N LYS A 234 -5.85 -0.79 -38.49
CA LYS A 234 -4.79 -1.02 -39.49
C LYS A 234 -5.13 -2.15 -40.47
N TYR A 235 -5.84 -3.19 -40.02
CA TYR A 235 -6.09 -4.40 -40.82
C TYR A 235 -7.57 -4.76 -40.96
N ASN A 236 -8.49 -3.94 -40.42
CA ASN A 236 -9.94 -4.05 -40.59
C ASN A 236 -10.56 -5.37 -40.10
N PHE A 237 -9.99 -5.98 -39.05
CA PHE A 237 -10.58 -7.15 -38.37
C PHE A 237 -10.49 -7.03 -36.84
N ASN A 238 -11.36 -7.76 -36.13
CA ASN A 238 -11.41 -7.76 -34.67
C ASN A 238 -10.74 -9.01 -34.08
N THR A 239 -10.26 -8.89 -32.83
CA THR A 239 -9.77 -10.06 -32.07
C THR A 239 -10.90 -11.06 -31.82
N ALA A 240 -10.58 -12.36 -31.73
CA ALA A 240 -11.56 -13.42 -31.57
C ALA A 240 -12.52 -13.22 -30.36
N GLU A 241 -13.79 -13.57 -30.55
CA GLU A 241 -14.80 -13.53 -29.49
C GLU A 241 -14.63 -14.70 -28.53
N ASN A 242 -14.31 -14.42 -27.27
CA ASN A 242 -14.24 -15.42 -26.22
C ASN A 242 -15.59 -15.57 -25.49
N LYS A 243 -16.33 -16.63 -25.78
CA LYS A 243 -17.69 -16.92 -25.29
C LYS A 243 -17.68 -17.90 -24.11
N GLY A 244 -18.73 -17.90 -23.29
CA GLY A 244 -18.89 -18.79 -22.14
C GLY A 244 -18.92 -18.06 -20.79
N THR A 245 -18.87 -18.83 -19.69
CA THR A 245 -18.77 -18.29 -18.32
C THR A 245 -17.40 -17.64 -18.08
N ARG A 246 -17.22 -16.94 -16.95
CA ARG A 246 -15.93 -16.32 -16.59
C ARG A 246 -14.79 -17.35 -16.54
N GLU A 247 -15.07 -18.56 -16.06
CA GLU A 247 -14.10 -19.65 -15.98
C GLU A 247 -13.80 -20.21 -17.37
N ASP A 248 -14.82 -20.43 -18.20
CA ASP A 248 -14.65 -20.88 -19.59
C ASP A 248 -13.80 -19.92 -20.41
N LYS A 249 -14.08 -18.61 -20.30
CA LYS A 249 -13.31 -17.57 -21.00
C LYS A 249 -11.86 -17.58 -20.56
N LYS A 250 -11.61 -17.72 -19.26
CA LYS A 250 -10.24 -17.77 -18.72
C LYS A 250 -9.50 -19.01 -19.21
N LEU A 251 -10.13 -20.18 -19.16
CA LEU A 251 -9.55 -21.43 -19.67
C LEU A 251 -9.25 -21.35 -21.17
N GLN A 252 -10.19 -20.82 -21.96
CA GLN A 252 -10.05 -20.69 -23.41
C GLN A 252 -8.94 -19.69 -23.79
N ALA A 253 -8.83 -18.56 -23.10
CA ALA A 253 -7.77 -17.58 -23.34
C ALA A 253 -6.38 -18.20 -23.16
N TYR A 254 -6.16 -18.94 -22.06
CA TYR A 254 -4.89 -19.61 -21.81
C TYR A 254 -4.68 -20.85 -22.68
N LYS A 255 -5.75 -21.52 -23.14
CA LYS A 255 -5.67 -22.57 -24.17
C LYS A 255 -5.11 -22.00 -25.47
N TRP A 256 -5.65 -20.89 -25.96
CA TRP A 256 -5.13 -20.21 -27.15
C TRP A 256 -3.69 -19.77 -26.98
N ARG A 257 -3.33 -19.13 -25.86
CA ARG A 257 -1.93 -18.77 -25.55
C ARG A 257 -0.99 -19.98 -25.56
N SER A 258 -1.43 -21.09 -24.96
CA SER A 258 -0.65 -22.33 -24.93
C SER A 258 -0.47 -22.93 -26.33
N MET A 259 -1.46 -22.83 -27.22
CA MET A 259 -1.39 -23.37 -28.57
C MET A 259 -0.62 -22.47 -29.54
N ALA A 260 -0.65 -21.15 -29.31
CA ALA A 260 -0.09 -20.12 -30.19
C ALA A 260 1.43 -20.25 -30.42
N ILE A 261 2.13 -21.03 -29.59
CA ILE A 261 3.58 -21.25 -29.70
C ILE A 261 3.97 -22.50 -30.50
N HIS A 262 3.01 -23.35 -30.90
CA HIS A 262 3.28 -24.58 -31.64
C HIS A 262 2.25 -24.93 -32.73
N THR A 263 1.16 -24.17 -32.83
CA THR A 263 0.09 -24.39 -33.81
C THR A 263 -0.30 -23.08 -34.47
N GLN A 264 -0.61 -23.12 -35.77
CA GLN A 264 -1.24 -22.00 -36.48
C GLN A 264 -2.64 -21.77 -35.91
N LEU A 265 -2.88 -20.60 -35.31
CA LEU A 265 -4.22 -20.19 -34.89
C LEU A 265 -4.92 -19.47 -36.03
N SER A 266 -6.24 -19.26 -35.93
CA SER A 266 -6.90 -18.25 -36.79
C SER A 266 -6.32 -16.86 -36.53
N ILE A 267 -6.41 -15.98 -37.52
CA ILE A 267 -5.81 -14.64 -37.42
C ILE A 267 -6.42 -13.83 -36.27
N GLU A 268 -7.73 -14.00 -36.02
CA GLU A 268 -8.45 -13.36 -34.93
C GLU A 268 -8.02 -13.90 -33.56
N GLU A 269 -7.78 -15.20 -33.44
CA GLU A 269 -7.28 -15.85 -32.20
C GLU A 269 -5.82 -15.45 -31.92
N ALA A 270 -4.97 -15.41 -32.93
CA ALA A 270 -3.59 -14.93 -32.81
C ALA A 270 -3.56 -13.46 -32.36
N ALA A 271 -4.39 -12.60 -32.95
CA ALA A 271 -4.53 -11.21 -32.55
C ALA A 271 -5.05 -11.07 -31.11
N PHE A 272 -6.00 -11.91 -30.69
CA PHE A 272 -6.46 -11.96 -29.29
C PHE A 272 -5.31 -12.29 -28.34
N VAL A 273 -4.52 -13.33 -28.64
CA VAL A 273 -3.39 -13.77 -27.81
C VAL A 273 -2.34 -12.65 -27.68
N ILE A 274 -1.97 -12.01 -28.79
CA ILE A 274 -1.03 -10.89 -28.81
C ILE A 274 -1.55 -9.73 -27.95
N ALA A 275 -2.82 -9.35 -28.09
CA ALA A 275 -3.41 -8.29 -27.28
C ALA A 275 -3.46 -8.64 -25.78
N ASP A 276 -3.77 -9.89 -25.43
CA ASP A 276 -3.81 -10.36 -24.05
C ASP A 276 -2.41 -10.35 -23.38
N ILE A 277 -1.40 -10.91 -24.05
CA ILE A 277 -0.01 -10.90 -23.57
C ILE A 277 0.48 -9.45 -23.42
N ASN A 278 0.20 -8.58 -24.39
CA ASN A 278 0.61 -7.18 -24.32
C ASN A 278 -0.07 -6.43 -23.16
N GLY A 279 -1.33 -6.74 -22.88
CA GLY A 279 -2.01 -6.26 -21.67
C GLY A 279 -1.29 -6.68 -20.38
N ASN A 280 -0.85 -7.92 -20.29
CA ASN A 280 -0.08 -8.42 -19.14
C ASN A 280 1.30 -7.74 -19.04
N ILE A 281 1.98 -7.49 -20.17
CA ILE A 281 3.25 -6.76 -20.23
C ILE A 281 3.08 -5.31 -19.76
N ASN A 282 2.01 -4.63 -20.20
CA ASN A 282 1.74 -3.25 -19.80
C ASN A 282 1.52 -3.16 -18.29
N ASN A 283 0.70 -4.07 -17.73
CA ASN A 283 0.44 -4.12 -16.28
C ASN A 283 1.69 -4.43 -15.43
N SER A 284 2.73 -5.03 -16.02
CA SER A 284 4.00 -5.32 -15.34
C SER A 284 5.10 -4.27 -15.56
N SER A 285 4.82 -3.17 -16.27
CA SER A 285 5.82 -2.19 -16.74
C SER A 285 6.31 -1.17 -15.68
N GLY A 286 5.97 -1.36 -14.40
CA GLY A 286 6.33 -0.48 -13.30
C GLY A 286 7.82 -0.52 -12.90
N TYR A 287 8.25 0.51 -12.16
CA TYR A 287 9.62 0.64 -11.65
C TYR A 287 10.06 -0.58 -10.82
N LEU A 288 9.18 -1.11 -9.96
CA LEU A 288 9.46 -2.33 -9.18
C LEU A 288 9.56 -3.58 -10.05
N GLY A 289 8.75 -3.69 -11.12
CA GLY A 289 8.83 -4.80 -12.08
C GLY A 289 10.21 -4.87 -12.74
N ALA A 290 10.75 -3.73 -13.19
CA ALA A 290 12.07 -3.65 -13.80
C ALA A 290 13.22 -3.99 -12.84
N ILE A 291 13.08 -3.73 -11.54
CA ILE A 291 14.07 -4.17 -10.54
C ILE A 291 13.98 -5.68 -10.35
N SER A 292 12.76 -6.22 -10.21
CA SER A 292 12.51 -7.66 -10.06
C SER A 292 13.02 -8.49 -11.23
N ASP A 293 12.87 -8.01 -12.47
CA ASP A 293 13.44 -8.66 -13.66
C ASP A 293 14.96 -8.76 -13.62
N ARG A 294 15.66 -7.71 -13.19
CA ARG A 294 17.13 -7.75 -13.04
C ARG A 294 17.55 -8.78 -12.00
N SER A 295 16.88 -8.82 -10.84
CA SER A 295 17.16 -9.81 -9.80
C SER A 295 16.98 -11.24 -10.31
N LYS A 296 15.95 -11.46 -11.13
CA LYS A 296 15.74 -12.74 -11.84
C LYS A 296 16.90 -13.07 -12.79
N GLU A 297 17.31 -12.11 -13.62
CA GLU A 297 18.44 -12.28 -14.55
C GLU A 297 19.74 -12.64 -13.81
N LEU A 298 20.03 -11.94 -12.70
CA LEU A 298 21.19 -12.24 -11.85
C LEU A 298 21.15 -13.68 -11.32
N TYR A 299 19.98 -14.12 -10.84
CA TYR A 299 19.79 -15.46 -10.29
C TYR A 299 20.02 -16.57 -11.33
N PHE A 300 19.36 -16.50 -12.49
CA PHE A 300 19.45 -17.54 -13.52
C PHE A 300 20.85 -17.62 -14.15
N ASN A 301 21.50 -16.48 -14.34
CA ASN A 301 22.87 -16.43 -14.87
C ASN A 301 23.94 -16.70 -13.80
N ARG A 302 23.54 -16.96 -12.54
CA ARG A 302 24.42 -17.20 -11.38
C ARG A 302 25.51 -16.13 -11.25
N GLN A 303 25.12 -14.88 -11.44
CA GLN A 303 26.03 -13.74 -11.44
C GLN A 303 25.67 -12.75 -10.34
N THR A 304 26.68 -12.13 -9.76
CA THR A 304 26.54 -10.99 -8.85
C THR A 304 26.30 -9.69 -9.62
N ILE A 305 25.82 -8.65 -8.94
CA ILE A 305 25.67 -7.30 -9.54
C ILE A 305 27.01 -6.80 -10.12
N GLY A 306 28.12 -7.04 -9.42
CA GLY A 306 29.46 -6.67 -9.88
C GLY A 306 29.81 -7.32 -11.22
N GLN A 307 29.57 -8.63 -11.36
CA GLN A 307 29.78 -9.35 -12.61
C GLN A 307 28.88 -8.84 -13.73
N TYR A 308 27.58 -8.67 -13.46
CA TYR A 308 26.61 -8.17 -14.42
C TYR A 308 26.97 -6.79 -14.98
N LEU A 309 27.24 -5.82 -14.10
CA LEU A 309 27.59 -4.46 -14.52
C LEU A 309 28.94 -4.42 -15.23
N TYR A 310 29.91 -5.23 -14.81
CA TYR A 310 31.20 -5.27 -15.47
C TYR A 310 31.13 -5.94 -16.85
N HIS A 311 30.30 -6.96 -17.03
CA HIS A 311 30.05 -7.58 -18.32
C HIS A 311 29.54 -6.56 -19.35
N GLN A 312 28.51 -5.79 -18.99
CA GLN A 312 28.01 -4.71 -19.86
C GLN A 312 29.07 -3.65 -20.21
N LEU A 313 29.96 -3.33 -19.25
CA LEU A 313 31.06 -2.38 -19.48
C LEU A 313 32.16 -2.94 -20.37
N LYS A 314 32.36 -4.26 -20.38
CA LYS A 314 33.26 -4.92 -21.34
C LYS A 314 32.68 -4.86 -22.75
N ASP A 315 31.38 -5.11 -22.90
CA ASP A 315 30.70 -5.10 -24.20
C ASP A 315 30.63 -3.67 -24.76
N ASN A 316 30.32 -2.69 -23.90
CA ASN A 316 30.34 -1.27 -24.25
C ASN A 316 30.82 -0.42 -23.06
N PRO A 317 32.03 0.16 -23.12
CA PRO A 317 32.60 1.00 -22.07
C PRO A 317 31.79 2.25 -21.71
N HIS A 318 30.89 2.69 -22.60
CA HIS A 318 30.00 3.84 -22.40
C HIS A 318 28.64 3.46 -21.79
N THR A 319 28.43 2.18 -21.46
CA THR A 319 27.18 1.72 -20.87
C THR A 319 26.87 2.47 -19.57
N ARG A 320 25.65 3.01 -19.49
CA ARG A 320 25.19 3.73 -18.32
C ARG A 320 24.86 2.77 -17.18
N THR A 321 25.78 2.64 -16.23
CA THR A 321 25.54 1.90 -14.98
C THR A 321 24.68 2.70 -13.98
N LYS A 322 24.72 4.04 -14.05
CA LYS A 322 23.97 4.93 -13.16
C LYS A 322 22.49 5.00 -13.58
N GLY A 323 21.61 4.38 -12.83
CA GLY A 323 20.17 4.34 -13.12
C GLY A 323 19.62 2.91 -13.22
N GLN A 324 20.52 1.93 -13.33
CA GLN A 324 20.19 0.53 -13.12
C GLN A 324 20.06 0.27 -11.61
N VAL A 325 18.84 0.06 -11.14
CA VAL A 325 18.54 -0.12 -9.71
C VAL A 325 18.43 -1.62 -9.40
N PHE A 326 19.03 -2.06 -8.31
CA PHE A 326 18.92 -3.44 -7.84
C PHE A 326 18.25 -3.45 -6.48
N TYR A 327 17.64 -4.58 -6.10
CA TYR A 327 17.14 -4.74 -4.75
C TYR A 327 18.29 -4.77 -3.76
N ARG A 328 17.99 -4.43 -2.51
CA ARG A 328 18.94 -4.59 -1.42
C ARG A 328 19.37 -6.04 -1.25
N GLN A 329 18.46 -7.00 -1.49
CA GLN A 329 18.78 -8.42 -1.42
C GLN A 329 19.88 -8.81 -2.41
N ASP A 330 19.81 -8.35 -3.67
CA ASP A 330 20.85 -8.64 -4.66
C ASP A 330 22.24 -8.15 -4.22
N TYR A 331 22.32 -6.98 -3.55
CA TYR A 331 23.57 -6.48 -2.99
C TYR A 331 24.02 -7.28 -1.77
N PHE A 332 23.07 -7.80 -0.98
CA PHE A 332 23.36 -8.69 0.14
C PHE A 332 23.95 -10.01 -0.38
N ASP A 333 23.36 -10.59 -1.42
CA ASP A 333 23.82 -11.83 -2.06
C ASP A 333 25.20 -11.63 -2.71
N GLU A 334 25.45 -10.50 -3.38
CA GLU A 334 26.79 -10.11 -3.86
C GLU A 334 27.79 -10.01 -2.70
N PHE A 335 27.42 -9.34 -1.60
CA PHE A 335 28.28 -9.21 -0.44
C PHE A 335 28.64 -10.57 0.17
N GLU A 336 27.66 -11.46 0.36
CA GLU A 336 27.92 -12.82 0.89
C GLU A 336 28.85 -13.60 -0.04
N THR A 337 28.57 -13.61 -1.35
CA THR A 337 29.39 -14.30 -2.34
C THR A 337 30.85 -13.81 -2.32
N ILE A 338 31.04 -12.49 -2.28
CA ILE A 338 32.36 -11.87 -2.21
C ILE A 338 33.04 -12.21 -0.87
N TRP A 339 32.32 -12.11 0.24
CA TRP A 339 32.88 -12.38 1.57
C TRP A 339 33.33 -13.83 1.70
N GLU A 340 32.47 -14.78 1.35
CA GLU A 340 32.77 -16.21 1.43
C GLU A 340 33.93 -16.62 0.53
N THR A 341 34.03 -16.00 -0.65
CA THR A 341 35.16 -16.23 -1.57
C THR A 341 36.46 -15.66 -1.01
N GLN A 342 36.45 -14.43 -0.52
CA GLN A 342 37.66 -13.79 0.00
C GLN A 342 38.11 -14.37 1.36
N ALA A 343 37.20 -14.84 2.20
CA ALA A 343 37.52 -15.45 3.49
C ALA A 343 38.40 -16.71 3.37
N LYS A 344 38.38 -17.37 2.21
CA LYS A 344 39.28 -18.50 1.89
C LYS A 344 40.75 -18.06 1.76
N TYR A 345 41.00 -16.79 1.46
CA TYR A 345 42.34 -16.25 1.17
C TYR A 345 42.86 -15.27 2.23
N HIS A 346 41.96 -14.71 3.05
CA HIS A 346 42.26 -13.68 4.04
C HIS A 346 41.70 -14.10 5.42
N PRO A 347 42.56 -14.62 6.34
CA PRO A 347 42.14 -15.14 7.64
C PRO A 347 41.44 -14.12 8.56
N GLU A 348 41.65 -12.82 8.34
CA GLU A 348 41.05 -11.75 9.13
C GLU A 348 39.52 -11.64 8.94
N LEU A 349 38.98 -12.23 7.86
CA LEU A 349 37.56 -12.20 7.51
C LEU A 349 36.73 -13.17 8.35
N THR A 350 36.64 -12.89 9.64
CA THR A 350 35.88 -13.69 10.62
C THR A 350 34.37 -13.52 10.48
N LYS A 351 33.60 -14.47 11.01
CA LYS A 351 32.13 -14.39 11.07
C LYS A 351 31.64 -13.15 11.83
N ALA A 352 32.27 -12.83 12.97
CA ALA A 352 31.91 -11.67 13.77
C ALA A 352 32.12 -10.36 12.98
N LEU A 353 33.24 -10.25 12.27
CA LEU A 353 33.52 -9.10 11.41
C LEU A 353 32.51 -9.01 10.24
N LYS A 354 32.11 -10.15 9.67
CA LYS A 354 31.05 -10.19 8.64
C LYS A 354 29.76 -9.56 9.14
N GLU A 355 29.29 -9.99 10.30
CA GLU A 355 28.04 -9.50 10.91
C GLU A 355 28.12 -7.99 11.20
N GLU A 356 29.25 -7.52 11.75
CA GLU A 356 29.46 -6.08 11.97
C GLU A 356 29.41 -5.28 10.66
N ILE A 357 30.22 -5.67 9.67
CA ILE A 357 30.29 -4.95 8.38
C ILE A 357 28.96 -5.01 7.62
N ARG A 358 28.32 -6.17 7.57
CA ARG A 358 27.09 -6.40 6.80
C ARG A 358 25.88 -5.72 7.45
N ASP A 359 25.59 -6.09 8.70
CA ASP A 359 24.30 -5.81 9.33
C ASP A 359 24.28 -4.47 10.06
N ILE A 360 25.41 -4.09 10.67
CA ILE A 360 25.54 -2.87 11.46
C ILE A 360 26.03 -1.71 10.59
N VAL A 361 26.98 -1.96 9.69
CA VAL A 361 27.56 -0.91 8.85
C VAL A 361 26.82 -0.74 7.53
N ILE A 362 26.94 -1.68 6.58
CA ILE A 362 26.55 -1.49 5.18
C ILE A 362 25.02 -1.43 5.03
N PHE A 363 24.31 -2.47 5.48
CA PHE A 363 22.88 -2.65 5.20
C PHE A 363 21.95 -2.08 6.27
N TYR A 364 22.49 -1.59 7.39
CA TYR A 364 21.70 -0.95 8.44
C TYR A 364 20.86 0.24 7.92
N GLN A 365 19.57 0.21 8.20
CA GLN A 365 18.65 1.31 7.95
C GLN A 365 17.88 1.63 9.22
N ARG A 366 17.89 2.92 9.60
CA ARG A 366 17.07 3.42 10.70
C ARG A 366 15.59 3.22 10.36
N LYS A 367 14.82 2.76 11.34
CA LYS A 367 13.35 2.73 11.25
C LYS A 367 12.79 4.13 11.00
N LEU A 368 11.58 4.18 10.46
CA LEU A 368 10.86 5.45 10.32
C LEU A 368 10.70 6.08 11.70
N ARG A 369 10.80 7.42 11.75
CA ARG A 369 10.60 8.13 13.02
C ARG A 369 9.13 8.01 13.38
N SER A 370 8.84 7.54 14.58
CA SER A 370 7.49 7.54 15.13
C SER A 370 6.84 8.92 15.00
N GLN A 371 5.66 8.97 14.38
CA GLN A 371 4.83 10.17 14.26
C GLN A 371 3.67 10.15 15.26
N LYS A 372 3.69 9.29 16.28
CA LYS A 372 2.61 9.17 17.29
C LYS A 372 2.30 10.49 18.00
N GLY A 373 3.27 11.40 18.09
CA GLY A 373 3.07 12.74 18.66
C GLY A 373 2.23 13.68 17.79
N LEU A 374 2.13 13.41 16.47
CA LEU A 374 1.31 14.19 15.54
C LEU A 374 -0.16 13.79 15.56
N VAL A 375 -0.50 12.66 16.19
CA VAL A 375 -1.90 12.23 16.35
C VAL A 375 -2.60 13.23 17.26
N SER A 376 -3.78 13.70 16.84
CA SER A 376 -4.58 14.66 17.60
C SER A 376 -5.06 14.08 18.95
N PHE A 377 -5.35 14.97 19.90
CA PHE A 377 -6.04 14.59 21.13
C PHE A 377 -7.56 14.53 20.88
N CYS A 378 -8.23 13.67 21.63
CA CYS A 378 -9.69 13.59 21.65
C CYS A 378 -10.27 14.84 22.32
N GLU A 379 -11.29 15.44 21.71
CA GLU A 379 -11.96 16.64 22.22
C GLU A 379 -12.59 16.43 23.61
N PHE A 380 -13.18 15.25 23.86
CA PHE A 380 -13.84 14.95 25.14
C PHE A 380 -12.90 14.47 26.25
N GLU A 381 -11.72 13.98 25.88
CA GLU A 381 -10.78 13.33 26.80
C GLU A 381 -9.43 14.05 26.83
N SER A 382 -9.44 15.35 26.58
CA SER A 382 -8.27 16.21 26.67
C SER A 382 -8.53 17.50 27.43
N LYS A 383 -7.47 18.04 28.04
CA LYS A 383 -7.50 19.30 28.78
C LYS A 383 -6.22 20.08 28.56
N LEU A 384 -6.34 21.40 28.59
CA LEU A 384 -5.23 22.33 28.50
C LEU A 384 -4.69 22.58 29.92
N VAL A 385 -3.39 22.38 30.10
CA VAL A 385 -2.69 22.57 31.37
C VAL A 385 -1.60 23.61 31.16
N GLU A 386 -1.56 24.63 32.02
CA GLU A 386 -0.50 25.62 32.02
C GLU A 386 0.64 25.16 32.95
N ILE A 387 1.86 25.16 32.43
CA ILE A 387 3.07 24.84 33.21
C ILE A 387 4.06 25.99 33.04
N ILE A 388 4.70 26.40 34.12
CA ILE A 388 5.79 27.38 34.08
C ILE A 388 7.07 26.65 33.67
N LYS A 389 7.59 26.95 32.49
CA LYS A 389 8.88 26.46 32.01
C LYS A 389 9.80 27.64 31.74
N ASP A 390 10.96 27.67 32.37
CA ASP A 390 11.96 28.75 32.23
C ASP A 390 11.36 30.15 32.53
N GLY A 391 10.53 30.26 33.58
CA GLY A 391 9.88 31.49 33.99
C GLY A 391 8.74 31.97 33.08
N LYS A 392 8.39 31.22 32.03
CA LYS A 392 7.29 31.54 31.09
C LYS A 392 6.15 30.54 31.23
N LYS A 393 4.91 31.04 31.24
CA LYS A 393 3.71 30.20 31.17
C LYS A 393 3.61 29.59 29.78
N VAL A 394 3.58 28.26 29.71
CA VAL A 394 3.38 27.51 28.47
C VAL A 394 2.20 26.57 28.64
N SER A 395 1.23 26.65 27.74
CA SER A 395 0.05 25.77 27.70
C SER A 395 0.38 24.47 26.95
N TYR A 396 0.04 23.33 27.55
CA TYR A 396 0.13 22.01 26.93
C TYR A 396 -1.20 21.27 27.02
N THR A 397 -1.60 20.62 25.92
CA THR A 397 -2.75 19.70 25.94
C THR A 397 -2.28 18.33 26.42
N ILE A 398 -2.95 17.81 27.44
CA ILE A 398 -2.81 16.42 27.90
C ILE A 398 -4.13 15.69 27.73
N GLY A 399 -4.11 14.39 27.44
CA GLY A 399 -5.33 13.63 27.23
C GLY A 399 -5.15 12.36 26.42
N ALA A 400 -6.25 11.67 26.18
CA ALA A 400 -6.28 10.51 25.29
C ALA A 400 -6.14 10.94 23.82
N LYS A 401 -5.37 10.17 23.06
CA LYS A 401 -5.25 10.35 21.60
C LYS A 401 -6.47 9.76 20.88
N VAL A 402 -6.75 10.29 19.70
CA VAL A 402 -7.83 9.77 18.84
C VAL A 402 -7.53 8.35 18.37
N ILE A 403 -8.57 7.54 18.18
CA ILE A 403 -8.47 6.14 17.75
C ILE A 403 -8.21 6.06 16.23
N PRO A 404 -7.47 5.05 15.73
CA PRO A 404 -7.42 4.78 14.29
C PRO A 404 -8.82 4.50 13.72
N LYS A 405 -9.13 5.03 12.53
CA LYS A 405 -10.40 4.75 11.84
C LYS A 405 -10.53 3.26 11.53
N SER A 406 -9.44 2.56 11.29
CA SER A 406 -9.49 1.13 10.96
C SER A 406 -9.84 0.23 12.16
N SER A 407 -9.83 0.75 13.39
CA SER A 407 -10.08 -0.03 14.60
C SER A 407 -11.49 -0.63 14.60
N PRO A 408 -11.66 -1.92 14.96
CA PRO A 408 -12.97 -2.56 15.08
C PRO A 408 -13.94 -1.77 15.97
N LEU A 409 -13.44 -1.21 17.08
CA LEU A 409 -14.21 -0.37 18.00
C LEU A 409 -14.75 0.90 17.33
N PHE A 410 -13.93 1.58 16.52
CA PHE A 410 -14.37 2.78 15.81
C PHE A 410 -15.37 2.43 14.71
N GLN A 411 -15.14 1.35 13.97
CA GLN A 411 -16.06 0.93 12.91
C GLN A 411 -17.44 0.56 13.47
N GLU A 412 -17.48 -0.16 14.58
CA GLU A 412 -18.73 -0.46 15.29
C GLU A 412 -19.45 0.81 15.75
N PHE A 413 -18.73 1.73 16.41
CA PHE A 413 -19.26 3.03 16.81
C PHE A 413 -19.84 3.84 15.64
N LYS A 414 -19.10 3.93 14.54
CA LYS A 414 -19.50 4.66 13.34
C LYS A 414 -20.78 4.07 12.74
N ILE A 415 -20.88 2.75 12.65
CA ILE A 415 -22.08 2.09 12.12
C ILE A 415 -23.29 2.40 13.00
N TRP A 416 -23.19 2.23 14.32
CA TRP A 416 -24.29 2.53 15.24
C TRP A 416 -24.70 4.01 15.21
N GLN A 417 -23.74 4.92 15.11
CA GLN A 417 -24.00 6.35 14.90
C GLN A 417 -24.81 6.59 13.61
N ASN A 418 -24.39 5.99 12.50
CA ASN A 418 -25.06 6.13 11.21
C ASN A 418 -26.46 5.52 11.22
N LEU A 419 -26.63 4.33 11.81
CA LEU A 419 -27.92 3.63 11.92
C LEU A 419 -28.93 4.42 12.76
N ASN A 420 -28.49 5.09 13.83
CA ASN A 420 -29.38 5.94 14.63
C ASN A 420 -29.79 7.24 13.92
N ASN A 421 -29.01 7.66 12.93
CA ASN A 421 -29.34 8.79 12.07
C ASN A 421 -30.11 8.39 10.81
N LEU A 422 -30.26 7.09 10.53
CA LEU A 422 -30.94 6.58 9.35
C LEU A 422 -32.45 6.75 9.49
N LEU A 423 -33.04 7.45 8.53
CA LEU A 423 -34.48 7.73 8.47
C LEU A 423 -35.02 7.31 7.11
N ILE A 424 -36.26 6.81 7.10
CA ILE A 424 -36.98 6.45 5.89
C ILE A 424 -38.19 7.38 5.72
N GLN A 425 -38.38 7.92 4.53
CA GLN A 425 -39.48 8.84 4.22
C GLN A 425 -40.39 8.24 3.15
N ASN A 426 -41.70 8.28 3.38
CA ASN A 426 -42.68 7.92 2.37
C ASN A 426 -42.76 9.02 1.31
N LYS A 427 -42.61 8.65 0.03
CA LYS A 427 -42.56 9.63 -1.07
C LYS A 427 -43.89 10.36 -1.27
N LYS A 428 -45.01 9.70 -0.97
CA LYS A 428 -46.38 10.23 -1.15
C LYS A 428 -46.87 10.97 0.09
N SER A 429 -46.90 10.33 1.26
CA SER A 429 -47.43 10.93 2.49
C SER A 429 -46.45 11.90 3.16
N LYS A 430 -45.17 11.92 2.73
CA LYS A 430 -44.07 12.67 3.35
C LYS A 430 -43.79 12.29 4.81
N GLU A 431 -44.44 11.25 5.32
CA GLU A 431 -44.19 10.66 6.64
C GLU A 431 -42.75 10.19 6.77
N VAL A 432 -42.11 10.49 7.91
CA VAL A 432 -40.73 10.10 8.21
C VAL A 432 -40.74 9.14 9.39
N LEU A 433 -40.13 7.98 9.21
CA LEU A 433 -40.02 6.93 10.22
C LEU A 433 -38.55 6.64 10.53
N SER A 434 -38.30 6.18 11.74
CA SER A 434 -37.03 5.60 12.15
C SER A 434 -37.13 4.07 12.15
N PHE A 435 -36.00 3.40 11.88
CA PHE A 435 -35.93 1.95 12.02
C PHE A 435 -35.95 1.55 13.50
N ASP A 436 -36.63 0.44 13.79
CA ASP A 436 -36.59 -0.19 15.10
C ASP A 436 -35.21 -0.80 15.40
N LEU A 437 -35.04 -1.29 16.63
CA LEU A 437 -33.75 -1.79 17.06
C LEU A 437 -33.36 -3.11 16.38
N ASP A 438 -34.32 -3.96 16.03
CA ASP A 438 -34.05 -5.25 15.40
C ASP A 438 -33.62 -5.09 13.94
N ALA A 439 -34.28 -4.21 13.18
CA ALA A 439 -33.86 -3.81 11.85
C ALA A 439 -32.45 -3.18 11.87
N LYS A 440 -32.15 -2.33 12.88
CA LYS A 440 -30.81 -1.78 13.06
C LYS A 440 -29.76 -2.86 13.36
N ARG A 441 -30.06 -3.83 14.21
CA ARG A 441 -29.17 -4.98 14.50
C ARG A 441 -28.91 -5.82 13.26
N PHE A 442 -29.94 -6.07 12.46
CA PHE A 442 -29.81 -6.79 11.20
C PHE A 442 -28.92 -6.04 10.21
N LEU A 443 -29.20 -4.74 9.99
CA LEU A 443 -28.35 -3.90 9.14
C LEU A 443 -26.91 -3.79 9.66
N PHE A 444 -26.71 -3.74 10.98
CA PHE A 444 -25.38 -3.74 11.58
C PHE A 444 -24.57 -4.96 11.15
N ASN A 445 -25.16 -6.17 11.20
CA ASN A 445 -24.47 -7.40 10.80
C ASN A 445 -24.07 -7.36 9.31
N GLU A 446 -24.97 -6.89 8.44
CA GLU A 446 -24.71 -6.71 7.02
C GLU A 446 -23.58 -5.70 6.77
N LEU A 447 -23.67 -4.51 7.39
CA LEU A 447 -22.67 -3.44 7.27
C LEU A 447 -21.31 -3.83 7.84
N ASN A 448 -21.29 -4.67 8.89
CA ASN A 448 -20.06 -5.07 9.55
C ASN A 448 -19.23 -6.05 8.71
N ILE A 449 -19.87 -6.89 7.87
CA ILE A 449 -19.17 -7.86 7.01
C ILE A 449 -19.04 -7.35 5.58
N LYS A 450 -20.10 -6.80 5.00
CA LYS A 450 -20.17 -6.43 3.57
C LYS A 450 -19.68 -5.00 3.29
N GLY A 451 -19.36 -4.22 4.33
CA GLY A 451 -18.96 -2.84 4.17
C GLY A 451 -20.16 -1.94 3.84
N ASN A 452 -19.99 -1.01 2.90
CA ASN A 452 -21.03 -0.03 2.58
C ASN A 452 -22.23 -0.67 1.88
N LEU A 453 -23.45 -0.26 2.25
CA LEU A 453 -24.68 -0.66 1.58
C LEU A 453 -25.31 0.52 0.85
N LYS A 454 -25.64 0.33 -0.43
CA LYS A 454 -26.44 1.28 -1.20
C LYS A 454 -27.89 1.25 -0.73
N LYS A 455 -28.61 2.36 -0.95
CA LYS A 455 -30.03 2.48 -0.61
C LYS A 455 -30.89 1.33 -1.14
N GLU A 456 -30.65 0.87 -2.37
CA GLU A 456 -31.39 -0.24 -2.99
C GLU A 456 -31.17 -1.57 -2.24
N GLN A 457 -29.95 -1.80 -1.73
CA GLN A 457 -29.60 -2.99 -0.96
C GLN A 457 -30.27 -2.96 0.42
N VAL A 458 -30.28 -1.79 1.09
CA VAL A 458 -30.98 -1.61 2.37
C VAL A 458 -32.47 -1.91 2.22
N PHE A 459 -33.10 -1.41 1.16
CA PHE A 459 -34.50 -1.69 0.86
C PHE A 459 -34.77 -3.16 0.58
N LYS A 460 -33.91 -3.83 -0.19
CA LYS A 460 -34.03 -5.27 -0.46
C LYS A 460 -33.93 -6.09 0.84
N LEU A 461 -33.00 -5.73 1.72
CA LEU A 461 -32.74 -6.42 2.99
C LEU A 461 -33.90 -6.27 3.98
N LEU A 462 -34.54 -5.09 4.03
CA LEU A 462 -35.62 -4.80 4.96
C LEU A 462 -37.04 -4.92 4.37
N GLY A 463 -37.17 -5.31 3.09
CA GLY A 463 -38.46 -5.52 2.44
C GLY A 463 -39.21 -4.24 2.02
N TYR A 464 -38.52 -3.09 1.92
CA TYR A 464 -39.13 -1.83 1.48
C TYR A 464 -39.09 -1.69 -0.05
N LYS A 465 -40.12 -1.06 -0.63
CA LYS A 465 -40.17 -0.79 -2.07
C LYS A 465 -39.51 0.56 -2.41
N PRO A 466 -38.49 0.60 -3.29
CA PRO A 466 -37.81 1.84 -3.67
C PRO A 466 -38.70 2.91 -4.30
N ASN A 467 -39.85 2.51 -4.86
CA ASN A 467 -40.81 3.43 -5.49
C ASN A 467 -41.69 4.16 -4.47
N GLU A 468 -41.85 3.60 -3.27
CA GLU A 468 -42.72 4.13 -2.21
C GLU A 468 -41.92 4.89 -1.16
N TRP A 469 -40.68 4.46 -0.92
CA TRP A 469 -39.85 4.97 0.18
C TRP A 469 -38.53 5.58 -0.30
N ASP A 470 -38.04 6.51 0.49
CA ASP A 470 -36.76 7.19 0.32
C ASP A 470 -35.91 7.06 1.60
N LEU A 471 -34.58 7.08 1.48
CA LEU A 471 -33.65 7.13 2.61
C LEU A 471 -32.98 8.50 2.62
N ASN A 472 -32.75 9.03 3.83
CA ASN A 472 -32.04 10.30 3.99
C ASN A 472 -30.55 10.25 3.58
N PHE A 473 -29.99 9.05 3.34
CA PHE A 473 -28.65 8.85 2.82
C PHE A 473 -28.65 8.03 1.52
N PRO A 474 -27.80 8.37 0.54
CA PRO A 474 -27.68 7.58 -0.71
C PRO A 474 -27.02 6.21 -0.48
N ALA A 475 -26.16 6.10 0.52
CA ALA A 475 -25.54 4.86 0.98
C ALA A 475 -25.27 4.95 2.49
N VAL A 476 -25.29 3.79 3.15
CA VAL A 476 -24.95 3.67 4.57
C VAL A 476 -23.53 3.15 4.68
N GLU A 477 -22.65 3.91 5.34
CA GLU A 477 -21.26 3.51 5.51
C GLU A 477 -21.12 2.34 6.50
N GLY A 478 -20.41 1.29 6.09
CA GLY A 478 -20.16 0.10 6.90
C GLY A 478 -18.69 -0.08 7.28
N ASN A 479 -18.32 -1.31 7.67
CA ASN A 479 -16.99 -1.66 8.16
C ASN A 479 -16.08 -2.08 7.01
N ARG A 480 -15.47 -1.09 6.34
CA ARG A 480 -14.53 -1.34 5.23
C ARG A 480 -13.31 -2.20 5.63
N PRO A 481 -12.65 -1.98 6.79
CA PRO A 481 -11.56 -2.85 7.24
C PRO A 481 -11.98 -4.32 7.37
N ASN A 482 -13.13 -4.59 7.98
CA ASN A 482 -13.60 -5.97 8.15
C ASN A 482 -14.06 -6.59 6.82
N GLN A 483 -14.67 -5.80 5.93
CA GLN A 483 -14.95 -6.24 4.56
C GLN A 483 -13.67 -6.72 3.85
N LEU A 484 -12.56 -5.99 3.97
CA LEU A 484 -11.28 -6.40 3.39
C LEU A 484 -10.74 -7.69 4.00
N LEU A 485 -10.95 -7.90 5.30
CA LEU A 485 -10.59 -9.17 5.96
C LEU A 485 -11.44 -10.32 5.43
N TYR A 486 -12.77 -10.14 5.32
CA TYR A 486 -13.66 -11.17 4.76
C TYR A 486 -13.37 -11.45 3.28
N GLU A 487 -13.12 -10.42 2.46
CA GLU A 487 -12.64 -10.60 1.08
C GLU A 487 -11.33 -11.40 1.04
N ALA A 488 -10.42 -11.20 2.00
CA ALA A 488 -9.20 -11.99 2.11
C ALA A 488 -9.50 -13.44 2.52
N TYR A 489 -10.43 -13.68 3.44
CA TYR A 489 -10.84 -15.03 3.86
C TYR A 489 -11.49 -15.80 2.71
N LEU A 490 -12.41 -15.16 1.96
CA LEU A 490 -13.02 -15.75 0.77
C LEU A 490 -11.97 -16.07 -0.30
N LYS A 491 -10.96 -15.21 -0.48
CA LYS A 491 -9.81 -15.50 -1.37
C LYS A 491 -8.97 -16.69 -0.89
N MET A 492 -8.84 -16.92 0.42
CA MET A 492 -8.19 -18.12 0.96
C MET A 492 -9.00 -19.38 0.63
N MET A 493 -10.33 -19.31 0.73
CA MET A 493 -11.20 -20.42 0.34
C MET A 493 -11.04 -20.75 -1.15
N VAL A 494 -11.05 -19.74 -2.03
CA VAL A 494 -10.81 -19.93 -3.47
C VAL A 494 -9.43 -20.51 -3.74
N TYR A 495 -8.42 -20.14 -2.95
CA TYR A 495 -7.08 -20.70 -3.05
C TYR A 495 -7.05 -22.21 -2.73
N GLU A 496 -7.84 -22.66 -1.75
CA GLU A 496 -8.00 -24.08 -1.39
C GLU A 496 -8.98 -24.83 -2.30
N GLY A 497 -9.49 -24.19 -3.36
CA GLY A 497 -10.31 -24.81 -4.40
C GLY A 497 -11.82 -24.68 -4.21
N HIS A 498 -12.28 -23.90 -3.22
CA HIS A 498 -13.69 -23.59 -3.06
C HIS A 498 -14.19 -22.60 -4.12
N ASP A 499 -15.52 -22.52 -4.28
CA ASP A 499 -16.14 -21.58 -5.20
C ASP A 499 -15.96 -20.12 -4.77
N ASP A 500 -15.90 -19.22 -5.76
CA ASP A 500 -15.78 -17.77 -5.54
C ASP A 500 -17.13 -17.26 -5.03
N ILE A 501 -17.18 -16.93 -3.73
CA ILE A 501 -18.38 -16.41 -3.08
C ILE A 501 -18.42 -14.89 -3.31
N ASP A 502 -19.47 -14.44 -4.00
CA ASP A 502 -19.74 -13.01 -4.12
C ASP A 502 -20.33 -12.47 -2.81
N ILE A 503 -19.57 -11.57 -2.18
CA ILE A 503 -19.91 -10.94 -0.90
C ILE A 503 -21.19 -10.09 -1.00
N GLU A 504 -21.58 -9.63 -2.18
CA GLU A 504 -22.79 -8.82 -2.36
C GLU A 504 -24.08 -9.67 -2.40
N VAL A 505 -23.97 -10.93 -2.80
CA VAL A 505 -25.11 -11.82 -3.06
C VAL A 505 -25.64 -12.44 -1.77
N LEU A 506 -24.74 -13.00 -0.96
CA LEU A 506 -25.10 -13.69 0.29
C LEU A 506 -25.35 -12.70 1.43
N THR A 507 -26.10 -13.15 2.44
CA THR A 507 -26.24 -12.45 3.71
C THR A 507 -24.97 -12.56 4.55
N ALA A 508 -24.77 -11.62 5.47
CA ALA A 508 -23.64 -11.63 6.40
C ALA A 508 -23.60 -12.91 7.24
N ALA A 509 -24.75 -13.47 7.60
CA ALA A 509 -24.84 -14.71 8.36
C ALA A 509 -24.32 -15.91 7.54
N GLU A 510 -24.72 -16.03 6.27
CA GLU A 510 -24.26 -17.09 5.37
C GLU A 510 -22.76 -16.98 5.09
N ILE A 511 -22.26 -15.76 4.83
CA ILE A 511 -20.83 -15.50 4.61
C ILE A 511 -20.03 -15.89 5.86
N LYS A 512 -20.48 -15.46 7.05
CA LYS A 512 -19.80 -15.79 8.31
C LYS A 512 -19.81 -17.28 8.56
N SER A 513 -20.92 -17.97 8.29
CA SER A 513 -21.01 -19.43 8.42
C SER A 513 -20.03 -20.14 7.50
N ALA A 514 -19.94 -19.73 6.23
CA ALA A 514 -19.01 -20.32 5.28
C ALA A 514 -17.54 -20.15 5.70
N VAL A 515 -17.17 -18.94 6.15
CA VAL A 515 -15.81 -18.65 6.64
C VAL A 515 -15.51 -19.43 7.92
N LEU A 516 -16.47 -19.55 8.84
CA LEU A 516 -16.32 -20.31 10.07
C LEU A 516 -16.01 -21.78 9.77
N SER A 517 -16.81 -22.43 8.92
CA SER A 517 -16.56 -23.82 8.52
C SER A 517 -15.19 -24.00 7.85
N PHE A 518 -14.78 -23.04 7.01
CA PHE A 518 -13.44 -23.05 6.41
C PHE A 518 -12.33 -22.95 7.46
N PHE A 519 -12.46 -22.07 8.45
CA PHE A 519 -11.47 -21.91 9.52
C PHE A 519 -11.36 -23.16 10.39
N GLU A 520 -12.47 -23.81 10.72
CA GLU A 520 -12.47 -25.08 11.46
C GLU A 520 -11.70 -26.18 10.72
N ILE A 521 -11.98 -26.37 9.42
CA ILE A 521 -11.30 -27.36 8.57
C ILE A 521 -9.78 -27.09 8.52
N HIS A 522 -9.37 -25.82 8.47
CA HIS A 522 -7.98 -25.43 8.34
C HIS A 522 -7.27 -25.17 9.67
N SER A 523 -7.93 -25.41 10.81
CA SER A 523 -7.41 -25.17 12.16
C SER A 523 -6.97 -23.71 12.38
N ILE A 524 -7.70 -22.76 11.78
CA ILE A 524 -7.54 -21.33 12.02
C ILE A 524 -8.39 -20.94 13.23
N ASP A 525 -7.87 -20.05 14.08
CA ASP A 525 -8.58 -19.58 15.26
C ASP A 525 -9.89 -18.85 14.88
N ILE A 526 -11.04 -19.49 15.10
CA ILE A 526 -12.36 -18.95 14.78
C ILE A 526 -12.73 -17.69 15.58
N THR A 527 -12.11 -17.49 16.75
CA THR A 527 -12.43 -16.36 17.63
C THR A 527 -11.99 -15.02 17.05
N ILE A 528 -11.16 -15.02 16.00
CA ILE A 528 -10.80 -13.80 15.26
C ILE A 528 -11.97 -13.21 14.46
N LEU A 529 -13.05 -13.97 14.24
CA LEU A 529 -14.25 -13.52 13.54
C LEU A 529 -15.20 -12.70 14.42
N ASP A 530 -14.99 -12.72 15.75
CA ASP A 530 -15.85 -12.11 16.74
C ASP A 530 -15.12 -11.01 17.52
N PHE A 531 -15.67 -9.80 17.47
CA PHE A 531 -15.18 -8.65 18.22
C PHE A 531 -16.21 -8.23 19.26
N ASP A 532 -15.80 -8.12 20.52
CA ASP A 532 -16.63 -7.65 21.62
C ASP A 532 -16.12 -6.30 22.16
N SER A 533 -16.93 -5.26 21.94
CA SER A 533 -16.67 -3.91 22.45
C SER A 533 -16.86 -3.77 23.96
N ASN A 534 -17.58 -4.69 24.60
CA ASN A 534 -18.01 -4.58 25.99
C ASN A 534 -16.95 -5.09 26.98
N LEU A 535 -15.99 -5.89 26.52
CA LEU A 535 -14.88 -6.38 27.37
C LEU A 535 -14.15 -5.21 28.03
N GLU A 536 -13.86 -5.32 29.32
CA GLU A 536 -13.19 -4.27 30.10
C GLU A 536 -11.69 -4.50 30.26
N GLY A 537 -10.97 -3.41 30.56
CA GLY A 537 -9.54 -3.43 30.89
C GLY A 537 -8.69 -4.18 29.86
N SER A 538 -7.80 -5.05 30.35
CA SER A 538 -6.87 -5.78 29.47
C SER A 538 -7.54 -6.86 28.62
N ALA A 539 -8.75 -7.32 28.97
CA ALA A 539 -9.45 -8.35 28.19
C ALA A 539 -9.83 -7.83 26.79
N PHE A 540 -10.19 -6.55 26.70
CA PHE A 540 -10.49 -5.88 25.44
C PHE A 540 -9.34 -5.94 24.44
N GLU A 541 -8.12 -5.60 24.87
CA GLU A 541 -6.96 -5.56 23.98
C GLU A 541 -6.41 -6.97 23.67
N LYS A 542 -6.68 -7.93 24.56
CA LYS A 542 -6.23 -9.31 24.44
C LYS A 542 -7.12 -10.16 23.54
N GLN A 543 -8.34 -9.72 23.23
CA GLN A 543 -9.24 -10.51 22.38
C GLN A 543 -8.62 -10.78 20.99
N PRO A 544 -8.75 -12.00 20.42
CA PRO A 544 -8.05 -12.38 19.20
C PRO A 544 -8.34 -11.50 17.98
N ALA A 545 -9.60 -11.10 17.77
CA ALA A 545 -9.96 -10.17 16.68
C ALA A 545 -9.22 -8.83 16.75
N TYR A 546 -9.08 -8.26 17.96
CA TYR A 546 -8.35 -7.00 18.15
C TYR A 546 -6.83 -7.19 18.00
N GLN A 547 -6.29 -8.31 18.47
CA GLN A 547 -4.87 -8.64 18.27
C GLN A 547 -4.53 -8.84 16.79
N LEU A 548 -5.40 -9.51 16.03
CA LEU A 548 -5.23 -9.70 14.59
C LEU A 548 -5.22 -8.36 13.87
N TRP A 549 -6.24 -7.53 14.12
CA TRP A 549 -6.31 -6.18 13.57
C TRP A 549 -5.05 -5.38 13.92
N HIS A 550 -4.64 -5.36 15.19
CA HIS A 550 -3.49 -4.59 15.64
C HIS A 550 -2.18 -5.08 15.02
N LEU A 551 -2.02 -6.40 14.82
CA LEU A 551 -0.86 -6.97 14.15
C LEU A 551 -0.79 -6.50 12.69
N LEU A 552 -1.88 -6.63 11.93
CA LEU A 552 -1.95 -6.21 10.53
C LEU A 552 -1.77 -4.69 10.39
N TYR A 553 -2.43 -3.91 11.25
CA TYR A 553 -2.36 -2.45 11.25
C TYR A 553 -0.97 -1.93 11.63
N SER A 554 -0.32 -2.47 12.66
CA SER A 554 0.91 -1.93 13.23
C SER A 554 2.20 -2.50 12.63
N TYR A 555 2.15 -3.62 11.91
CA TYR A 555 3.37 -4.22 11.36
C TYR A 555 4.05 -3.31 10.32
N GLU A 556 5.36 -3.10 10.45
CA GLU A 556 6.14 -2.16 9.60
C GLU A 556 7.10 -2.89 8.64
N GLY A 557 7.16 -4.22 8.69
CA GLY A 557 8.12 -5.03 7.95
C GLY A 557 9.32 -5.51 8.78
N ASP A 558 10.04 -6.49 8.24
CA ASP A 558 11.27 -7.04 8.80
C ASP A 558 12.47 -6.95 7.82
N ASN A 559 13.50 -7.78 8.02
CA ASN A 559 14.71 -7.82 7.21
C ASN A 559 14.74 -8.99 6.20
N SER A 560 13.67 -9.77 6.08
CA SER A 560 13.54 -10.79 5.04
C SER A 560 13.47 -10.17 3.63
N PRO A 561 13.68 -10.95 2.55
CA PRO A 561 13.60 -10.47 1.17
C PRO A 561 12.24 -9.84 0.85
N THR A 562 11.16 -10.48 1.33
CA THR A 562 9.80 -9.96 1.19
C THR A 562 9.51 -8.88 2.24
N GLY A 563 10.20 -8.92 3.39
CA GLY A 563 9.99 -8.10 4.58
C GLY A 563 8.84 -8.58 5.50
N ASN A 564 8.21 -9.73 5.21
CA ASN A 564 6.94 -10.19 5.82
C ASN A 564 7.06 -11.52 6.55
N ASP A 565 8.22 -12.17 6.48
CA ASP A 565 8.38 -13.53 6.99
C ASP A 565 8.02 -13.61 8.49
N LYS A 566 8.34 -12.57 9.27
CA LYS A 566 7.97 -12.46 10.68
C LYS A 566 6.48 -12.22 10.87
N LEU A 567 5.81 -11.49 9.97
CA LEU A 567 4.35 -11.37 10.01
C LEU A 567 3.70 -12.73 9.78
N PHE A 568 4.17 -13.48 8.79
CA PHE A 568 3.65 -14.82 8.50
C PHE A 568 3.89 -15.79 9.65
N GLU A 569 5.06 -15.76 10.29
CA GLU A 569 5.35 -16.54 11.50
C GLU A 569 4.39 -16.16 12.64
N LEU A 570 4.13 -14.87 12.86
CA LEU A 570 3.22 -14.40 13.91
C LEU A 570 1.76 -14.79 13.63
N LEU A 571 1.31 -14.71 12.38
CA LEU A 571 -0.04 -15.11 11.98
C LEU A 571 -0.24 -16.63 12.15
N LYS A 572 0.77 -17.43 11.80
CA LYS A 572 0.75 -18.88 12.03
C LYS A 572 0.74 -19.24 13.50
N THR A 573 1.66 -18.67 14.28
CA THR A 573 1.84 -19.01 15.71
C THR A 573 0.69 -18.54 16.58
N LYS A 574 0.08 -17.39 16.28
CA LYS A 574 -1.03 -16.84 17.08
C LYS A 574 -2.41 -17.31 16.64
N PHE A 575 -2.63 -17.53 15.34
CA PHE A 575 -3.97 -17.73 14.78
C PHE A 575 -4.10 -18.96 13.88
N GLY A 576 -3.05 -19.77 13.72
CA GLY A 576 -3.08 -20.97 12.87
C GLY A 576 -3.01 -20.69 11.35
N ILE A 577 -2.86 -19.44 10.93
CA ILE A 577 -2.91 -19.05 9.51
C ILE A 577 -1.61 -19.48 8.80
N LYS A 578 -1.74 -20.36 7.79
CA LYS A 578 -0.60 -20.86 6.99
C LYS A 578 0.03 -19.75 6.15
N LYS A 579 1.25 -19.98 5.64
CA LYS A 579 2.03 -18.95 4.92
C LYS A 579 1.30 -18.45 3.67
N GLU A 580 0.67 -19.36 2.94
CA GLU A 580 -0.05 -19.10 1.69
C GLU A 580 -1.27 -18.20 1.95
N HIS A 581 -2.02 -18.49 3.02
CA HIS A 581 -3.15 -17.66 3.47
C HIS A 581 -2.66 -16.31 4.03
N ALA A 582 -1.58 -16.32 4.80
CA ALA A 582 -0.99 -15.11 5.38
C ALA A 582 -0.52 -14.12 4.30
N GLN A 583 -0.04 -14.61 3.15
CA GLN A 583 0.30 -13.77 2.00
C GLN A 583 -0.92 -13.05 1.42
N ILE A 584 -2.09 -13.69 1.40
CA ILE A 584 -3.36 -13.07 0.97
C ILE A 584 -3.77 -12.01 1.99
N LEU A 585 -3.75 -12.36 3.28
CA LEU A 585 -4.17 -11.46 4.37
C LEU A 585 -3.28 -10.21 4.48
N ALA A 586 -1.97 -10.37 4.29
CA ALA A 586 -1.01 -9.27 4.38
C ALA A 586 -1.17 -8.21 3.27
N LYS A 587 -1.97 -8.48 2.23
CA LYS A 587 -2.33 -7.51 1.18
C LYS A 587 -3.52 -6.62 1.57
N ALA A 588 -4.24 -6.91 2.66
CA ALA A 588 -5.37 -6.11 3.12
C ALA A 588 -4.88 -4.76 3.66
N ASP A 589 -5.18 -3.67 2.94
CA ASP A 589 -4.87 -2.31 3.38
C ASP A 589 -5.99 -1.76 4.28
N LEU A 590 -5.76 -1.79 5.58
CA LEU A 590 -6.75 -1.35 6.58
C LEU A 590 -6.87 0.18 6.68
N GLY A 591 -5.97 0.95 6.05
CA GLY A 591 -5.89 2.40 6.18
C GLY A 591 -5.25 2.87 7.50
N LEU A 592 -4.59 4.04 7.44
CA LEU A 592 -3.80 4.62 8.54
C LEU A 592 -4.39 5.91 9.12
N ASP A 593 -5.61 6.27 8.73
CA ASP A 593 -6.29 7.48 9.20
C ASP A 593 -6.79 7.35 10.63
N TYR A 594 -7.04 8.49 11.27
CA TYR A 594 -7.54 8.60 12.64
C TYR A 594 -8.92 9.26 12.67
N ALA A 595 -9.70 8.87 13.67
CA ALA A 595 -11.00 9.46 13.99
C ALA A 595 -10.85 10.78 14.77
N ASN A 596 -11.97 11.34 15.24
CA ASN A 596 -11.99 12.54 16.09
C ASN A 596 -12.05 12.22 17.60
N LEU A 597 -12.49 11.01 17.97
CA LEU A 597 -12.66 10.58 19.36
C LEU A 597 -11.62 9.54 19.77
N SER A 598 -11.35 9.43 21.07
CA SER A 598 -10.51 8.38 21.65
C SER A 598 -11.28 7.08 21.86
N ALA A 599 -10.55 5.97 22.01
CA ALA A 599 -11.14 4.68 22.38
C ALA A 599 -11.93 4.76 23.70
N LYS A 600 -11.45 5.54 24.68
CA LYS A 600 -12.12 5.76 25.96
C LYS A 600 -13.48 6.45 25.77
N ALA A 601 -13.52 7.56 25.03
CA ALA A 601 -14.76 8.28 24.77
C ALA A 601 -15.78 7.40 24.03
N ILE A 602 -15.32 6.68 23.01
CA ILE A 602 -16.17 5.78 22.23
C ILE A 602 -16.77 4.68 23.10
N ARG A 603 -15.99 4.04 23.97
CA ARG A 603 -16.48 2.97 24.85
C ARG A 603 -17.55 3.45 25.83
N ASN A 604 -17.47 4.70 26.27
CA ASN A 604 -18.48 5.30 27.14
C ASN A 604 -19.78 5.64 26.38
N ILE A 605 -19.67 6.04 25.10
CA ILE A 605 -20.82 6.45 24.27
C ILE A 605 -21.54 5.25 23.62
N LEU A 606 -20.78 4.23 23.20
CA LEU A 606 -21.26 3.12 22.39
C LEU A 606 -22.46 2.35 23.00
N PRO A 607 -22.51 2.04 24.32
CA PRO A 607 -23.66 1.35 24.91
C PRO A 607 -24.98 2.10 24.68
N PHE A 608 -24.98 3.43 24.77
CA PHE A 608 -26.17 4.24 24.54
C PHE A 608 -26.55 4.31 23.06
N LEU A 609 -25.57 4.32 22.15
CA LEU A 609 -25.85 4.20 20.71
C LEU A 609 -26.51 2.85 20.39
N LYS A 610 -26.01 1.75 20.98
CA LYS A 610 -26.61 0.41 20.82
C LYS A 610 -28.02 0.31 21.41
N ALA A 611 -28.35 1.14 22.39
CA ALA A 611 -29.70 1.27 22.94
C ALA A 611 -30.62 2.17 22.07
N GLY A 612 -30.13 2.72 20.96
CA GLY A 612 -30.91 3.50 20.01
C GLY A 612 -30.88 5.02 20.21
N HIS A 613 -30.10 5.52 21.19
CA HIS A 613 -29.98 6.96 21.41
C HIS A 613 -29.21 7.63 20.26
N PRO A 614 -29.62 8.84 19.81
CA PRO A 614 -28.86 9.60 18.82
C PRO A 614 -27.51 10.04 19.42
N PHE A 615 -26.50 10.22 18.57
CA PHE A 615 -25.16 10.59 19.03
C PHE A 615 -25.15 11.94 19.78
N ALA A 616 -25.73 12.98 19.16
CA ALA A 616 -25.92 14.30 19.74
C ALA A 616 -27.42 14.67 19.70
N LYS A 617 -27.83 15.69 20.47
CA LYS A 617 -29.20 16.24 20.42
C LYS A 617 -29.45 16.84 19.03
N LYS A 618 -30.60 16.55 18.42
CA LYS A 618 -30.98 17.15 17.14
C LYS A 618 -31.61 18.52 17.34
N ASP A 619 -32.40 18.70 18.39
CA ASP A 619 -33.05 19.96 18.76
C ASP A 619 -32.88 20.30 20.25
N LYS A 620 -32.92 21.60 20.57
CA LYS A 620 -32.87 22.07 21.98
C LYS A 620 -34.06 21.60 22.81
N ASP A 621 -35.21 21.36 22.16
CA ASP A 621 -36.48 20.98 22.79
C ASP A 621 -36.72 19.45 22.80
N GLU A 622 -35.76 18.66 22.29
CA GLU A 622 -35.87 17.21 22.21
C GLU A 622 -35.74 16.58 23.62
N LYS A 623 -36.79 15.90 24.09
CA LYS A 623 -36.83 15.26 25.42
C LYS A 623 -35.90 14.04 25.54
N ILE A 624 -35.41 13.50 24.43
CA ILE A 624 -34.57 12.31 24.41
C ILE A 624 -33.12 12.70 24.70
N ALA A 625 -32.54 12.11 25.75
CA ALA A 625 -31.13 12.30 26.04
C ALA A 625 -30.25 11.66 24.94
N SER A 626 -29.28 12.42 24.42
CA SER A 626 -28.29 11.94 23.46
C SER A 626 -27.26 11.03 24.12
N ALA A 627 -26.66 10.12 23.34
CA ALA A 627 -25.64 9.19 23.80
C ALA A 627 -24.41 9.89 24.40
N THR A 628 -23.97 11.03 23.86
CA THR A 628 -22.87 11.81 24.46
C THR A 628 -23.23 12.35 25.85
N ALA A 629 -24.42 12.92 26.01
CA ALA A 629 -24.90 13.45 27.28
C ALA A 629 -25.06 12.35 28.35
N LEU A 630 -25.62 11.20 27.96
CA LEU A 630 -25.74 10.03 28.84
C LEU A 630 -24.37 9.46 29.25
N ALA A 631 -23.37 9.58 28.37
CA ALA A 631 -21.97 9.24 28.67
C ALA A 631 -21.22 10.32 29.46
N GLY A 632 -21.87 11.43 29.84
CA GLY A 632 -21.27 12.52 30.61
C GLY A 632 -20.46 13.52 29.79
N TYR A 633 -20.61 13.53 28.46
CA TYR A 633 -19.92 14.46 27.57
C TYR A 633 -20.85 15.56 27.06
N ASN A 634 -20.36 16.80 27.12
CA ASN A 634 -21.01 17.95 26.51
C ASN A 634 -20.55 18.10 25.06
N HIS A 635 -21.37 17.62 24.12
CA HIS A 635 -21.19 17.92 22.71
C HIS A 635 -21.82 19.29 22.42
N SER A 636 -21.02 20.28 22.00
CA SER A 636 -21.57 21.55 21.50
C SER A 636 -22.38 21.24 20.24
N SER A 637 -23.68 21.54 20.27
CA SER A 637 -24.59 21.41 19.11
C SER A 637 -24.26 22.48 18.07
#